data_AF-A0A2E7N7V7-F1
#
_entry.id   AF-A0A2E7N7V7-F1
#
_cell.length_a   1.000
_cell.length_b   1.000
_cell.length_c   1.000
_cell.angle_alpha   90.00
_cell.angle_beta   90.00
_cell.angle_gamma   90.00
#
_symmetry.space_group_name_H-M   'P 1'
#
loop_
_entity.id
_entity.type
_entity.pdbx_description
1 polymer ?
#
loop_
_entity_poly.entity_id
_entity_poly.type
_entity_poly.pdbx_seq_one_letter_code
_entity_poly.pdbx_strand_id
1 'polypeptide(L)'
;MKKIFNTFILTLSIIVFSSMALAQECTDSDGGKNLYVKGFVETSNEYYTDYCTYNYQLYEGSCSADSKLVIGHHGCSNGCYNGACIDEDKNILFEGKKTIYALNGIDYDITADFVGFDSVRFTINGEITSPIGEADSYTISDGKLEISVIEIISEQVAGGVRYVEFALSVGKEEVKCTDSDGGVNYEVRGRTGTTCGGAEGAGCVEDICETSKLLTEYYCEGKDIASKSYECPNFCDGGKGACEPFTVFPDVAIYGIDLSSSFLSVGENLKITVSITNYGGGVGHYPFMLEYGDRSKKFITGEFPPDNQEPKKILAGTAIAPDKIQTNSYQHVYKKPGLFTIKAKIAAFTDTNNANNVLTKTVSVCEDSDDGKNYFVKGKTIAPDLSTKKLVSKEDKCVTEGADAGNLLEYYCSLGQTTFESFDCPYGCEDGVCLSFYEEEELIEVLETKEEEEIESSIECPQRTCKVVSVECIGTNILVVEECKIYIQKDNGCEEIITSKSRINKNACEEEESEELIECQGCQLNQDTCVPFGTRIEKDNIGYYCSIERKMLQQNEDSISCQNTYECVSNNCKGSVCTPICSGCLDEKNVCIPFGTRTKTQYCDIDYSFQDQKLEDVNCNNNYECSTNVCVNNQCISPNLIQKIIMWFQKLFG
;
A
#
# COMPACT_ATOMS: atom_id res chain seq x y z
N MET A 1 -2.59 71.97 -48.98
CA MET A 1 -2.47 72.17 -50.44
C MET A 1 -1.04 72.58 -50.76
N LYS A 2 -0.38 71.89 -51.72
CA LYS A 2 0.64 72.35 -52.70
C LYS A 2 1.38 73.66 -52.37
N LYS A 3 2.69 73.86 -52.54
CA LYS A 3 3.87 73.16 -53.09
C LYS A 3 4.99 74.25 -53.10
N ILE A 4 6.26 73.87 -53.32
CA ILE A 4 7.34 74.69 -53.93
C ILE A 4 7.97 75.75 -52.98
N PHE A 5 9.27 76.08 -52.97
CA PHE A 5 10.55 75.55 -53.45
C PHE A 5 11.59 76.61 -53.00
N ASN A 6 12.83 76.19 -52.78
CA ASN A 6 14.07 76.92 -53.10
C ASN A 6 14.78 77.88 -52.10
N THR A 7 16.04 77.46 -51.84
CA THR A 7 17.33 78.18 -51.90
C THR A 7 17.81 79.15 -50.80
N PHE A 8 18.90 78.69 -50.16
CA PHE A 8 20.21 79.34 -49.92
C PHE A 8 20.32 80.59 -49.03
N ILE A 9 21.15 80.50 -47.98
CA ILE A 9 22.16 81.52 -47.55
C ILE A 9 23.07 80.99 -46.40
N LEU A 10 24.38 81.19 -46.59
CA LEU A 10 25.51 81.42 -45.65
C LEU A 10 25.82 80.48 -44.45
N THR A 11 27.08 80.00 -44.35
CA THR A 11 28.18 80.61 -43.55
C THR A 11 29.41 79.67 -43.52
N LEU A 12 30.58 80.15 -43.97
CA LEU A 12 31.79 80.46 -43.17
C LEU A 12 32.87 79.34 -43.19
N SER A 13 33.89 79.53 -44.02
CA SER A 13 35.09 78.69 -44.11
C SER A 13 36.23 79.27 -43.26
N ILE A 14 36.69 78.52 -42.27
CA ILE A 14 37.93 78.79 -41.52
C ILE A 14 38.93 77.68 -41.87
N ILE A 15 40.08 78.07 -42.40
CA ILE A 15 41.24 77.22 -42.64
C ILE A 15 42.02 77.12 -41.33
N VAL A 16 42.22 75.90 -40.81
CA VAL A 16 43.19 75.60 -39.76
C VAL A 16 44.24 74.65 -40.33
N PHE A 17 45.48 75.12 -40.38
CA PHE A 17 46.67 74.30 -40.59
C PHE A 17 46.81 73.35 -39.40
N SER A 18 46.71 72.05 -39.63
CA SER A 18 47.10 71.03 -38.66
C SER A 18 48.49 70.50 -39.03
N SER A 19 49.44 70.64 -38.11
CA SER A 19 50.77 70.04 -38.19
C SER A 19 50.64 68.52 -38.22
N MET A 20 51.05 67.88 -39.33
CA MET A 20 51.36 66.46 -39.36
C MET A 20 52.54 66.21 -38.42
N ALA A 21 52.26 65.82 -37.18
CA ALA A 21 53.24 65.13 -36.35
C ALA A 21 53.57 63.80 -37.05
N LEU A 22 54.86 63.52 -37.23
CA LEU A 22 55.31 62.16 -37.56
C LEU A 22 54.76 61.25 -36.46
N ALA A 23 53.85 60.35 -36.81
CA ALA A 23 53.46 59.28 -35.90
C ALA A 23 54.71 58.45 -35.63
N GLN A 24 55.04 58.27 -34.35
CA GLN A 24 56.12 57.36 -33.96
C GLN A 24 55.70 55.96 -34.39
N GLU A 25 56.49 55.33 -35.27
CA GLU A 25 56.21 53.98 -35.74
C GLU A 25 56.77 52.97 -34.73
N CYS A 26 55.92 52.04 -34.32
CA CYS A 26 56.26 50.88 -33.53
C CYS A 26 55.91 49.66 -34.38
N THR A 27 56.90 48.82 -34.65
CA THR A 27 56.73 47.59 -35.42
C THR A 27 56.85 46.41 -34.48
N ASP A 28 55.87 45.54 -34.52
CA ASP A 28 55.78 44.33 -33.71
C ASP A 28 55.81 43.11 -34.64
N SER A 29 56.81 42.23 -34.51
CA SER A 29 57.06 41.20 -35.51
C SER A 29 56.07 40.03 -35.46
N ASP A 30 55.40 39.82 -34.33
CA ASP A 30 54.46 38.71 -34.12
C ASP A 30 52.98 39.13 -34.10
N GLY A 31 52.72 40.42 -34.35
CA GLY A 31 51.37 40.97 -34.48
C GLY A 31 50.72 41.41 -33.18
N GLY A 32 51.46 41.59 -32.09
CA GLY A 32 50.96 42.20 -30.87
C GLY A 32 51.38 41.42 -29.63
N LYS A 33 50.40 41.02 -28.82
CA LYS A 33 50.66 40.17 -27.65
C LYS A 33 50.52 38.69 -28.00
N ASN A 34 51.48 38.16 -28.74
CA ASN A 34 51.51 36.74 -29.10
C ASN A 34 52.49 35.94 -28.24
N LEU A 35 51.99 35.43 -27.11
CA LEU A 35 52.79 34.67 -26.16
C LEU A 35 53.45 33.40 -26.72
N TYR A 36 53.04 32.89 -27.88
CA TYR A 36 53.46 31.58 -28.41
C TYR A 36 54.37 31.66 -29.64
N VAL A 37 54.68 32.87 -30.10
CA VAL A 37 55.62 33.10 -31.20
C VAL A 37 56.68 34.05 -30.68
N LYS A 38 57.96 33.75 -30.92
CA LYS A 38 59.02 34.66 -30.52
C LYS A 38 58.95 35.93 -31.35
N GLY A 39 58.64 37.05 -30.70
CA GLY A 39 58.56 38.37 -31.31
C GLY A 39 59.75 39.27 -31.01
N PHE A 40 59.77 40.40 -31.72
CA PHE A 40 60.55 41.57 -31.39
C PHE A 40 59.74 42.84 -31.68
N VAL A 41 60.01 43.87 -30.89
CA VAL A 41 59.45 45.20 -31.06
C VAL A 41 60.55 46.19 -31.40
N GLU A 42 60.35 46.94 -32.47
CA GLU A 42 61.24 48.00 -32.91
C GLU A 42 60.49 49.33 -32.96
N THR A 43 61.02 50.33 -32.25
CA THR A 43 60.56 51.73 -32.32
C THR A 43 61.71 52.61 -32.81
N SER A 44 61.44 53.90 -33.05
CA SER A 44 62.48 54.85 -33.45
C SER A 44 63.67 54.98 -32.48
N ASN A 45 63.52 54.57 -31.21
CA ASN A 45 64.56 54.73 -30.18
C ASN A 45 64.92 53.44 -29.41
N GLU A 46 64.14 52.37 -29.54
CA GLU A 46 64.24 51.17 -28.70
C GLU A 46 64.03 49.91 -29.53
N TYR A 47 64.76 48.85 -29.20
CA TYR A 47 64.61 47.51 -29.76
C TYR A 47 64.53 46.50 -28.62
N TYR A 48 63.53 45.63 -28.66
CA TYR A 48 63.30 44.61 -27.64
C TYR A 48 62.94 43.28 -28.30
N THR A 49 63.45 42.18 -27.78
CA THR A 49 63.13 40.82 -28.26
C THR A 49 62.61 40.01 -27.09
N ASP A 50 61.62 39.18 -27.36
CA ASP A 50 61.04 38.33 -26.35
C ASP A 50 62.06 37.32 -25.82
N TYR A 51 62.01 37.10 -24.51
CA TYR A 51 62.90 36.15 -23.87
C TYR A 51 62.27 35.50 -22.65
N CYS A 52 62.73 34.29 -22.37
CA CYS A 52 62.32 33.52 -21.20
C CYS A 52 63.27 33.78 -20.03
N THR A 53 62.71 33.94 -18.83
CA THR A 53 63.49 34.02 -17.58
C THR A 53 63.01 32.95 -16.62
N TYR A 54 63.89 31.99 -16.28
CA TYR A 54 63.49 30.74 -15.62
C TYR A 54 62.49 29.96 -16.51
N ASN A 55 62.51 28.63 -16.49
CA ASN A 55 61.85 27.79 -17.52
C ASN A 55 60.32 27.97 -17.66
N TYR A 56 59.67 28.93 -17.01
CA TYR A 56 58.21 29.15 -16.96
C TYR A 56 57.77 30.62 -17.02
N GLN A 57 58.67 31.60 -17.23
CA GLN A 57 58.25 33.01 -17.38
C GLN A 57 58.72 33.59 -18.70
N LEU A 58 57.78 34.21 -19.42
CA LEU A 58 58.01 34.95 -20.66
C LEU A 58 57.95 36.45 -20.39
N TYR A 59 58.92 37.17 -20.95
CA TYR A 59 58.88 38.61 -21.05
C TYR A 59 58.58 38.98 -22.51
N GLU A 60 57.34 39.35 -22.78
CA GLU A 60 56.79 39.65 -24.11
C GLU A 60 56.84 41.16 -24.35
N GLY A 61 57.41 41.58 -25.48
CA GLY A 61 57.33 42.95 -25.97
C GLY A 61 56.16 43.09 -26.94
N SER A 62 55.38 44.15 -26.80
CA SER A 62 54.33 44.49 -27.78
C SER A 62 54.20 45.98 -28.04
N CYS A 63 53.62 46.35 -29.18
CA CYS A 63 53.26 47.73 -29.49
C CYS A 63 51.92 48.14 -28.87
N SER A 64 51.92 49.20 -28.05
CA SER A 64 50.68 49.80 -27.52
C SER A 64 49.93 50.64 -28.57
N ALA A 65 48.67 50.98 -28.27
CA ALA A 65 47.82 51.83 -29.13
C ALA A 65 48.40 53.25 -29.37
N ASP A 66 49.29 53.72 -28.49
CA ASP A 66 50.01 55.00 -28.65
C ASP A 66 51.40 54.82 -29.32
N SER A 67 51.63 53.67 -29.98
CA SER A 67 52.88 53.29 -30.66
C SER A 67 54.13 53.30 -29.77
N LYS A 68 54.01 52.84 -28.52
CA LYS A 68 55.14 52.67 -27.60
C LYS A 68 55.36 51.21 -27.26
N LEU A 69 56.63 50.82 -27.06
CA LEU A 69 57.03 49.53 -26.52
C LEU A 69 56.38 49.32 -25.14
N VAL A 70 55.71 48.20 -24.97
CA VAL A 70 55.19 47.71 -23.69
C VAL A 70 55.74 46.32 -23.44
N ILE A 71 56.33 46.10 -22.27
CA ILE A 71 56.84 44.78 -21.86
C ILE A 71 55.86 44.18 -20.86
N GLY A 72 55.31 43.01 -21.19
CA GLY A 72 54.46 42.19 -20.34
C GLY A 72 55.24 41.06 -19.67
N HIS A 73 54.85 40.72 -18.44
CA HIS A 73 55.37 39.54 -17.74
C HIS A 73 54.28 38.47 -17.69
N HIS A 74 54.56 37.30 -18.28
CA HIS A 74 53.59 36.24 -18.44
C HIS A 74 54.14 34.92 -17.88
N GLY A 75 53.33 34.23 -17.08
CA GLY A 75 53.63 32.85 -16.66
C GLY A 75 53.18 31.89 -17.75
N CYS A 76 54.06 31.03 -18.22
CA CYS A 76 53.74 29.99 -19.18
C CYS A 76 53.42 28.69 -18.42
N SER A 77 52.19 28.18 -18.52
CA SER A 77 51.75 26.96 -17.83
C SER A 77 52.64 25.75 -18.14
N ASN A 78 53.10 25.63 -19.39
CA ASN A 78 53.87 24.49 -19.89
C ASN A 78 55.34 24.79 -20.14
N GLY A 79 55.81 25.92 -19.61
CA GLY A 79 57.18 26.36 -19.73
C GLY A 79 57.39 27.39 -20.84
N CYS A 80 58.56 28.04 -20.79
CA CYS A 80 58.97 29.07 -21.74
C CYS A 80 60.28 28.64 -22.39
N TYR A 81 60.33 28.65 -23.72
CA TYR A 81 61.54 28.33 -24.47
C TYR A 81 61.78 29.34 -25.60
N ASN A 82 63.03 29.79 -25.74
CA ASN A 82 63.48 30.71 -26.80
C ASN A 82 62.65 31.99 -26.98
N GLY A 83 62.06 32.54 -25.92
CA GLY A 83 61.27 33.77 -26.00
C GLY A 83 59.83 33.56 -26.46
N ALA A 84 59.28 32.35 -26.31
CA ALA A 84 57.86 32.07 -26.43
C ALA A 84 57.42 31.09 -25.34
N CYS A 85 56.15 31.17 -24.93
CA CYS A 85 55.49 30.12 -24.17
C CYS A 85 55.35 28.88 -25.04
N ILE A 86 55.52 27.71 -24.42
CA ILE A 86 55.25 26.43 -25.07
C ILE A 86 53.73 26.27 -25.12
N ASP A 87 53.21 26.17 -26.34
CA ASP A 87 51.79 25.92 -26.64
C ASP A 87 51.36 24.59 -26.03
N GLU A 88 50.16 24.52 -25.45
CA GLU A 88 49.65 23.31 -24.78
C GLU A 88 49.50 22.13 -25.76
N ASP A 89 49.36 22.44 -27.05
CA ASP A 89 49.21 21.44 -28.12
C ASP A 89 50.55 21.01 -28.73
N LYS A 90 51.69 21.55 -28.25
CA LYS A 90 53.01 21.32 -28.84
C LYS A 90 54.07 20.89 -27.83
N ASN A 91 54.77 19.81 -28.16
CA ASN A 91 55.75 19.15 -27.32
C ASN A 91 57.12 19.16 -28.00
N ILE A 92 58.18 19.35 -27.22
CA ILE A 92 59.57 19.28 -27.70
C ILE A 92 60.29 18.10 -27.06
N LEU A 93 60.95 17.27 -27.88
CA LEU A 93 61.77 16.15 -27.40
C LEU A 93 63.15 16.14 -28.06
N PHE A 94 64.19 16.10 -27.23
CA PHE A 94 65.59 16.06 -27.66
C PHE A 94 66.02 14.62 -27.97
N GLU A 95 66.98 14.45 -28.87
CA GLU A 95 67.52 13.14 -29.26
C GLU A 95 67.96 12.30 -28.03
N GLY A 96 67.42 11.08 -27.94
CA GLY A 96 67.72 10.14 -26.86
C GLY A 96 67.16 10.53 -25.48
N LYS A 97 66.43 11.65 -25.38
CA LYS A 97 65.74 12.04 -24.15
C LYS A 97 64.38 11.35 -24.07
N LYS A 98 64.09 10.84 -22.88
CA LYS A 98 62.85 10.18 -22.53
C LYS A 98 62.01 11.10 -21.63
N THR A 99 60.74 11.29 -21.97
CA THR A 99 59.81 12.18 -21.25
C THR A 99 58.45 11.53 -21.13
N ILE A 100 57.78 11.74 -19.98
CA ILE A 100 56.42 11.26 -19.74
C ILE A 100 55.44 12.42 -19.99
N TYR A 101 54.43 12.17 -20.84
CA TYR A 101 53.37 13.12 -21.18
C TYR A 101 52.03 12.60 -20.64
N ALA A 102 51.35 13.38 -19.80
CA ALA A 102 50.06 13.01 -19.23
C ALA A 102 48.92 13.62 -20.06
N LEU A 103 48.05 12.78 -20.63
CA LEU A 103 46.88 13.20 -21.42
C LEU A 103 45.63 12.48 -20.89
N ASN A 104 44.59 13.24 -20.51
CA ASN A 104 43.34 12.72 -19.92
C ASN A 104 43.55 11.73 -18.76
N GLY A 105 44.58 11.95 -17.93
CA GLY A 105 44.90 11.10 -16.78
C GLY A 105 45.64 9.80 -17.13
N ILE A 106 46.08 9.64 -18.38
CA ILE A 106 46.92 8.52 -18.84
C ILE A 106 48.32 9.05 -19.11
N ASP A 107 49.33 8.39 -18.54
CA ASP A 107 50.74 8.69 -18.76
C ASP A 107 51.27 7.96 -20.00
N TYR A 108 51.88 8.72 -20.91
CA TYR A 108 52.53 8.22 -22.11
C TYR A 108 54.03 8.44 -22.01
N ASP A 109 54.79 7.35 -22.00
CA ASP A 109 56.23 7.34 -21.95
C ASP A 109 56.81 7.43 -23.37
N ILE A 110 57.35 8.60 -23.75
CA ILE A 110 57.76 8.90 -25.13
C ILE A 110 59.26 9.16 -25.22
N THR A 111 59.91 8.51 -26.19
CA THR A 111 61.31 8.75 -26.59
C THR A 111 61.38 9.01 -28.10
N ALA A 112 62.27 9.90 -28.56
CA ALA A 112 62.48 10.20 -29.97
C ALA A 112 63.89 9.75 -30.44
N ASP A 113 63.91 8.95 -31.50
CA ASP A 113 65.10 8.46 -32.19
C ASP A 113 65.10 8.99 -33.64
N PHE A 114 66.05 9.85 -33.98
CA PHE A 114 66.08 10.49 -35.29
C PHE A 114 66.62 9.54 -36.37
N VAL A 115 65.96 9.49 -37.52
CA VAL A 115 66.33 8.67 -38.67
C VAL A 115 66.66 9.59 -39.83
N GLY A 116 67.95 9.74 -40.16
CA GLY A 116 68.36 10.73 -41.16
C GLY A 116 68.26 12.16 -40.60
N PHE A 117 67.93 13.14 -41.45
CA PHE A 117 67.82 14.57 -41.06
C PHE A 117 66.37 15.09 -41.04
N ASP A 118 65.45 14.31 -41.60
CA ASP A 118 64.10 14.72 -42.01
C ASP A 118 63.00 13.80 -41.45
N SER A 119 63.36 12.81 -40.63
CA SER A 119 62.39 11.93 -39.98
C SER A 119 62.81 11.52 -38.58
N VAL A 120 61.80 11.19 -37.76
CA VAL A 120 61.96 10.75 -36.37
C VAL A 120 61.13 9.49 -36.13
N ARG A 121 61.63 8.61 -35.27
CA ARG A 121 60.91 7.44 -34.79
C ARG A 121 60.60 7.63 -33.32
N PHE A 122 59.35 7.46 -32.92
CA PHE A 122 58.98 7.54 -31.52
C PHE A 122 58.86 6.15 -30.92
N THR A 123 59.25 6.02 -29.66
CA THR A 123 58.88 4.90 -28.81
C THR A 123 57.87 5.39 -27.78
N ILE A 124 56.63 4.91 -27.84
CA ILE A 124 55.50 5.34 -27.00
C ILE A 124 55.02 4.13 -26.19
N ASN A 125 55.21 4.14 -24.87
CA ASN A 125 54.87 3.02 -23.98
C ASN A 125 55.44 1.65 -24.43
N GLY A 126 56.58 1.67 -25.14
CA GLY A 126 57.23 0.49 -25.72
C GLY A 126 56.81 0.13 -27.15
N GLU A 127 55.79 0.76 -27.72
CA GLU A 127 55.46 0.67 -29.16
C GLU A 127 56.38 1.59 -29.96
N ILE A 128 56.97 1.09 -31.04
CA ILE A 128 57.88 1.85 -31.91
C ILE A 128 57.12 2.24 -33.19
N THR A 129 57.08 3.53 -33.50
CA THR A 129 56.43 4.04 -34.72
C THR A 129 57.24 3.71 -35.98
N SER A 130 56.63 3.85 -37.15
CA SER A 130 57.42 4.05 -38.38
C SER A 130 58.12 5.42 -38.34
N PRO A 131 59.20 5.66 -39.10
CA PRO A 131 59.75 7.01 -39.23
C PRO A 131 58.67 7.99 -39.72
N ILE A 132 58.51 9.10 -39.00
CA ILE A 132 57.52 10.17 -39.25
C ILE A 132 58.29 11.41 -39.71
N GLY A 133 57.91 11.97 -40.86
CA GLY A 133 58.48 13.22 -41.38
C GLY A 133 57.78 14.45 -40.82
N GLU A 134 58.28 15.64 -41.15
CA GLU A 134 57.58 16.90 -40.84
C GLU A 134 56.18 16.92 -41.46
N ALA A 135 55.19 17.40 -40.70
CA ALA A 135 53.77 17.42 -41.03
C ALA A 135 53.08 16.05 -41.20
N ASP A 136 53.76 14.95 -40.92
CA ASP A 136 53.15 13.61 -40.87
C ASP A 136 52.68 13.25 -39.45
N SER A 137 51.75 12.30 -39.35
CA SER A 137 51.25 11.76 -38.08
C SER A 137 51.27 10.24 -38.02
N TYR A 138 51.16 9.70 -36.80
CA TYR A 138 51.05 8.28 -36.53
C TYR A 138 50.08 8.02 -35.38
N THR A 139 49.10 7.15 -35.61
CA THR A 139 48.21 6.66 -34.55
C THR A 139 48.74 5.35 -34.00
N ILE A 140 48.90 5.24 -32.68
CA ILE A 140 49.37 4.01 -32.04
C ILE A 140 48.33 2.89 -32.13
N SER A 141 48.75 1.65 -31.90
CA SER A 141 47.95 0.45 -32.15
C SER A 141 46.63 0.34 -31.37
N ASP A 142 46.49 1.04 -30.24
CA ASP A 142 45.23 1.10 -29.47
C ASP A 142 44.18 2.06 -30.06
N GLY A 143 44.55 2.84 -31.08
CA GLY A 143 43.69 3.81 -31.74
C GLY A 143 43.33 5.04 -30.89
N LYS A 144 43.92 5.19 -29.70
CA LYS A 144 43.56 6.22 -28.74
C LYS A 144 44.44 7.46 -28.84
N LEU A 145 45.72 7.30 -29.18
CA LEU A 145 46.68 8.40 -29.29
C LEU A 145 47.22 8.53 -30.72
N GLU A 146 47.19 9.74 -31.24
CA GLU A 146 47.89 10.16 -32.45
C GLU A 146 49.02 11.14 -32.08
N ILE A 147 50.20 10.92 -32.68
CA ILE A 147 51.36 11.80 -32.58
C ILE A 147 51.61 12.44 -33.95
N SER A 148 51.71 13.76 -33.99
CA SER A 148 51.89 14.53 -35.23
C SER A 148 53.19 15.32 -35.16
N VAL A 149 54.10 15.12 -36.10
CA VAL A 149 55.36 15.87 -36.14
C VAL A 149 55.14 17.23 -36.80
N ILE A 150 55.50 18.28 -36.10
CA ILE A 150 55.37 19.66 -36.57
C ILE A 150 56.65 20.07 -37.30
N GLU A 151 57.81 19.92 -36.64
CA GLU A 151 59.10 20.37 -37.17
C GLU A 151 60.26 19.52 -36.62
N ILE A 152 61.28 19.25 -37.43
CA ILE A 152 62.48 18.50 -37.06
C ILE A 152 63.70 19.41 -37.20
N ILE A 153 64.32 19.77 -36.08
CA ILE A 153 65.46 20.67 -36.06
C ILE A 153 66.75 19.88 -35.85
N SER A 154 67.67 20.01 -36.82
CA SER A 154 69.01 19.41 -36.75
C SER A 154 70.11 20.39 -37.17
N GLU A 155 70.99 20.73 -36.24
CA GLU A 155 72.16 21.57 -36.53
C GLU A 155 73.31 20.74 -37.10
N GLN A 156 73.76 21.04 -38.33
CA GLN A 156 74.87 20.33 -39.00
C GLN A 156 76.26 20.81 -38.54
N VAL A 157 76.49 20.90 -37.24
CA VAL A 157 77.79 21.24 -36.64
C VAL A 157 78.22 20.16 -35.65
N ALA A 158 79.53 20.02 -35.41
CA ALA A 158 80.03 19.07 -34.43
C ALA A 158 79.52 19.44 -33.02
N GLY A 159 78.64 18.61 -32.47
CA GLY A 159 77.94 18.89 -31.19
C GLY A 159 76.62 19.64 -31.34
N GLY A 160 76.07 19.76 -32.55
CA GLY A 160 74.77 20.38 -32.81
C GLY A 160 73.63 19.68 -32.07
N VAL A 161 72.65 20.46 -31.63
CA VAL A 161 71.48 19.96 -30.90
C VAL A 161 70.44 19.44 -31.89
N ARG A 162 69.80 18.31 -31.56
CA ARG A 162 68.70 17.74 -32.34
C ARG A 162 67.46 17.60 -31.48
N TYR A 163 66.35 18.13 -31.95
CA TYR A 163 65.05 18.00 -31.29
C TYR A 163 63.90 18.01 -32.30
N VAL A 164 62.76 17.48 -31.88
CA VAL A 164 61.52 17.44 -32.66
C VAL A 164 60.44 18.20 -31.91
N GLU A 165 59.67 19.00 -32.64
CA GLU A 165 58.41 19.59 -32.21
C GLU A 165 57.26 18.71 -32.70
N PHE A 166 56.36 18.30 -31.82
CA PHE A 166 55.25 17.39 -32.14
C PHE A 166 54.00 17.67 -31.29
N ALA A 167 52.82 17.37 -31.84
CA ALA A 167 51.55 17.42 -31.12
C ALA A 167 51.09 16.01 -30.73
N LEU A 168 50.35 15.92 -29.62
CA LEU A 168 49.67 14.70 -29.19
C LEU A 168 48.16 14.92 -29.20
N SER A 169 47.41 14.10 -29.92
CA SER A 169 45.95 14.13 -29.96
C SER A 169 45.38 12.81 -29.47
N VAL A 170 44.47 12.87 -28.50
CA VAL A 170 43.68 11.70 -28.08
C VAL A 170 42.35 11.75 -28.84
N GLY A 171 41.93 10.63 -29.43
CA GLY A 171 40.64 10.55 -30.13
C GLY A 171 39.52 11.10 -29.25
N LYS A 172 38.91 12.22 -29.66
CA LYS A 172 37.89 12.96 -28.90
C LYS A 172 36.74 12.01 -28.56
N GLU A 173 36.61 11.67 -27.28
CA GLU A 173 35.49 10.86 -26.79
C GLU A 173 34.19 11.60 -27.15
N GLU A 174 33.28 10.93 -27.85
CA GLU A 174 32.04 11.56 -28.30
C GLU A 174 31.26 12.07 -27.09
N VAL A 175 30.90 13.36 -27.08
CA VAL A 175 30.07 13.96 -26.05
C VAL A 175 28.73 13.22 -26.03
N LYS A 176 28.50 12.47 -24.95
CA LYS A 176 27.24 11.75 -24.71
C LYS A 176 26.29 12.67 -23.97
N CYS A 177 25.07 12.84 -24.51
CA CYS A 177 23.96 13.34 -23.73
C CYS A 177 23.66 12.31 -22.62
N THR A 178 23.47 12.78 -21.40
CA THR A 178 23.09 11.97 -20.24
C THR A 178 21.77 12.47 -19.68
N ASP A 179 20.92 11.52 -19.32
CA ASP A 179 19.57 11.75 -18.81
C ASP A 179 19.45 10.98 -17.48
N SER A 180 19.05 11.67 -16.42
CA SER A 180 19.04 11.11 -15.07
C SER A 180 17.90 10.14 -14.78
N ASP A 181 16.81 10.17 -15.55
CA ASP A 181 15.64 9.29 -15.34
C ASP A 181 15.52 8.17 -16.38
N GLY A 182 16.42 8.15 -17.36
CA GLY A 182 16.52 7.11 -18.37
C GLY A 182 15.72 7.37 -19.65
N GLY A 183 15.30 8.61 -19.93
CA GLY A 183 14.73 9.01 -21.21
C GLY A 183 13.43 9.79 -21.02
N VAL A 184 12.33 9.31 -21.63
CA VAL A 184 11.02 9.94 -21.42
C VAL A 184 10.34 9.24 -20.24
N ASN A 185 10.35 9.86 -19.07
CA ASN A 185 9.82 9.36 -17.80
C ASN A 185 9.08 10.44 -16.99
N TYR A 186 7.79 10.63 -17.29
CA TYR A 186 6.97 11.66 -16.67
C TYR A 186 6.74 11.54 -15.15
N GLU A 187 7.11 10.42 -14.50
CA GLU A 187 6.86 10.18 -13.07
C GLU A 187 8.07 10.46 -12.18
N VAL A 188 9.25 10.65 -12.78
CA VAL A 188 10.51 10.89 -12.06
C VAL A 188 11.08 12.20 -12.57
N ARG A 189 11.54 13.07 -11.68
CA ARG A 189 12.19 14.31 -12.11
C ARG A 189 13.52 13.98 -12.80
N GLY A 190 13.59 14.32 -14.09
CA GLY A 190 14.75 14.24 -14.95
C GLY A 190 15.65 15.47 -14.95
N ARG A 191 16.91 15.21 -15.26
CA ARG A 191 17.95 16.20 -15.54
C ARG A 191 18.75 15.67 -16.73
N THR A 192 18.74 16.45 -17.81
CA THR A 192 19.24 16.05 -19.12
C THR A 192 20.29 17.04 -19.60
N GLY A 193 21.45 16.53 -19.99
CA GLY A 193 22.56 17.36 -20.45
C GLY A 193 23.85 16.59 -20.70
N THR A 194 24.86 17.30 -21.22
CA THR A 194 26.14 16.71 -21.63
C THR A 194 27.19 16.64 -20.50
N THR A 195 26.95 17.30 -19.35
CA THR A 195 27.92 17.47 -18.25
C THR A 195 27.29 17.42 -16.85
N CYS A 196 26.26 16.59 -16.62
CA CYS A 196 25.44 16.64 -15.39
C CYS A 196 26.10 16.10 -14.09
N GLY A 197 27.44 16.07 -14.00
CA GLY A 197 28.20 15.56 -12.85
C GLY A 197 28.90 16.60 -11.96
N GLY A 198 28.78 17.90 -12.22
CA GLY A 198 29.50 18.97 -11.49
C GLY A 198 28.62 19.85 -10.58
N ALA A 199 29.24 20.48 -9.57
CA ALA A 199 28.57 21.33 -8.57
C ALA A 199 28.01 22.67 -9.11
N GLU A 200 28.31 23.02 -10.36
CA GLU A 200 27.74 24.18 -11.08
C GLU A 200 27.35 23.73 -12.50
N GLY A 201 26.06 23.45 -12.70
CA GLY A 201 25.51 22.84 -13.92
C GLY A 201 25.43 23.76 -15.13
N ALA A 202 26.57 24.10 -15.72
CA ALA A 202 26.61 24.72 -17.04
C ALA A 202 26.34 23.66 -18.12
N GLY A 203 25.06 23.47 -18.50
CA GLY A 203 24.66 22.64 -19.65
C GLY A 203 23.57 21.57 -19.41
N CYS A 204 22.90 21.57 -18.26
CA CYS A 204 21.78 20.66 -18.00
C CYS A 204 20.45 21.40 -17.96
N VAL A 205 19.44 20.80 -18.55
CA VAL A 205 18.02 21.17 -18.41
C VAL A 205 17.35 20.17 -17.50
N GLU A 206 16.36 20.62 -16.73
CA GLU A 206 15.55 19.76 -15.88
C GLU A 206 14.13 19.79 -16.38
N ASP A 207 13.42 18.70 -16.14
CA ASP A 207 11.98 18.65 -16.36
C ASP A 207 11.28 19.76 -15.60
N ILE A 208 10.25 20.32 -16.23
CA ILE A 208 9.58 21.49 -15.68
C ILE A 208 8.08 21.39 -15.82
N CYS A 209 7.39 21.64 -14.71
CA CYS A 209 5.96 21.88 -14.72
C CYS A 209 5.69 23.30 -15.23
N GLU A 210 5.27 23.44 -16.49
CA GLU A 210 4.88 24.74 -17.04
C GLU A 210 3.58 25.25 -16.42
N THR A 211 2.68 24.33 -16.06
CA THR A 211 1.46 24.62 -15.31
C THR A 211 1.22 23.53 -14.27
N SER A 212 0.15 23.64 -13.48
CA SER A 212 -0.26 22.58 -12.55
C SER A 212 -0.66 21.27 -13.24
N LYS A 213 -0.75 21.21 -14.58
CA LYS A 213 -1.10 20.00 -15.34
C LYS A 213 -0.18 19.70 -16.52
N LEU A 214 0.66 20.63 -16.94
CA LEU A 214 1.50 20.45 -18.12
C LEU A 214 2.96 20.30 -17.68
N LEU A 215 3.52 19.11 -17.91
CA LEU A 215 4.93 18.80 -17.73
C LEU A 215 5.63 18.95 -19.08
N THR A 216 6.77 19.63 -19.11
CA THR A 216 7.71 19.57 -20.22
C THR A 216 8.90 18.72 -19.78
N GLU A 217 8.97 17.54 -20.38
CA GLU A 217 10.02 16.53 -20.21
C GLU A 217 11.21 16.87 -21.09
N TYR A 218 12.44 16.77 -20.56
CA TYR A 218 13.67 16.86 -21.33
C TYR A 218 14.41 15.53 -21.31
N TYR A 219 14.78 15.03 -22.49
CA TYR A 219 15.41 13.73 -22.62
C TYR A 219 16.47 13.70 -23.71
N CYS A 220 17.35 12.70 -23.68
CA CYS A 220 18.36 12.54 -24.72
C CYS A 220 17.79 11.84 -25.96
N GLU A 221 17.81 12.51 -27.12
CA GLU A 221 17.58 11.90 -28.43
C GLU A 221 18.93 11.77 -29.16
N GLY A 222 19.62 10.66 -28.94
CA GLY A 222 20.98 10.47 -29.43
C GLY A 222 21.99 11.34 -28.68
N LYS A 223 22.57 12.34 -29.36
CA LYS A 223 23.52 13.29 -28.75
C LYS A 223 22.89 14.64 -28.39
N ASP A 224 21.67 14.87 -28.85
CA ASP A 224 20.96 16.12 -28.68
C ASP A 224 19.94 16.04 -27.53
N ILE A 225 19.69 17.17 -26.89
CA ILE A 225 18.63 17.32 -25.89
C ILE A 225 17.32 17.57 -26.64
N ALA A 226 16.35 16.69 -26.45
CA ALA A 226 14.99 16.83 -26.95
C ALA A 226 14.04 17.15 -25.79
N SER A 227 12.83 17.62 -26.12
CA SER A 227 11.79 17.87 -25.12
C SER A 227 10.42 17.44 -25.61
N LYS A 228 9.54 17.06 -24.69
CA LYS A 228 8.15 16.69 -24.97
C LYS A 228 7.21 17.19 -23.88
N SER A 229 6.13 17.86 -24.27
CA SER A 229 5.08 18.24 -23.32
C SER A 229 4.08 17.10 -23.12
N TYR A 230 3.69 16.87 -21.88
CA TYR A 230 2.75 15.86 -21.44
C TYR A 230 1.74 16.45 -20.44
N GLU A 231 0.47 16.18 -20.65
CA GLU A 231 -0.58 16.59 -19.70
C GLU A 231 -0.68 15.52 -18.60
N CYS A 232 -0.22 15.88 -17.40
CA CYS A 232 -0.29 15.02 -16.23
C CYS A 232 -1.77 14.65 -15.93
N PRO A 233 -2.08 13.37 -15.71
CA PRO A 233 -3.43 12.93 -15.37
C PRO A 233 -4.02 13.65 -14.14
N ASN A 234 -3.16 13.93 -13.16
CA ASN A 234 -3.50 14.64 -11.92
C ASN A 234 -2.94 16.07 -11.92
N PHE A 235 -1.83 16.26 -11.20
CA PHE A 235 -1.10 17.50 -11.09
C PHE A 235 0.38 17.27 -11.41
N CYS A 236 1.03 18.28 -11.96
CA CYS A 236 2.48 18.36 -12.00
C CYS A 236 2.94 18.94 -10.65
N ASP A 237 3.83 18.25 -9.93
CA ASP A 237 4.20 18.54 -8.52
C ASP A 237 4.82 19.94 -8.40
N GLY A 238 3.99 20.98 -8.23
CA GLY A 238 4.35 22.30 -7.69
C GLY A 238 5.62 22.99 -8.23
N GLY A 239 6.09 22.68 -9.43
CA GLY A 239 7.38 23.18 -9.98
C GLY A 239 8.60 22.27 -9.79
N LYS A 240 8.42 20.99 -9.45
CA LYS A 240 9.49 20.00 -9.26
C LYS A 240 9.80 19.14 -10.49
N GLY A 241 9.07 19.29 -11.59
CA GLY A 241 9.41 18.63 -12.85
C GLY A 241 9.05 17.15 -12.93
N ALA A 242 7.93 16.74 -12.35
CA ALA A 242 7.38 15.39 -12.53
C ALA A 242 5.86 15.41 -12.33
N CYS A 243 5.15 14.51 -12.99
CA CYS A 243 3.76 14.23 -12.70
C CYS A 243 3.66 13.49 -11.37
N GLU A 244 2.71 13.90 -10.53
CA GLU A 244 2.37 13.13 -9.34
C GLU A 244 1.89 11.73 -9.77
N PRO A 245 2.53 10.65 -9.29
CA PRO A 245 2.06 9.30 -9.55
C PRO A 245 0.62 9.18 -9.07
N PHE A 246 -0.11 8.20 -9.59
CA PHE A 246 -1.49 7.93 -9.18
C PHE A 246 -1.51 7.52 -7.69
N THR A 247 -1.47 8.49 -6.75
CA THR A 247 -1.73 8.25 -5.34
C THR A 247 -3.22 8.03 -5.24
N VAL A 248 -3.62 6.81 -5.49
CA VAL A 248 -4.96 6.37 -5.24
C VAL A 248 -5.23 6.50 -3.74
N PHE A 249 -6.00 7.52 -3.35
CA PHE A 249 -6.44 7.65 -1.97
C PHE A 249 -7.56 6.66 -1.68
N PRO A 250 -7.61 6.05 -0.49
CA PRO A 250 -8.79 5.31 -0.06
C PRO A 250 -9.96 6.27 0.24
N ASP A 251 -11.19 5.84 -0.05
CA ASP A 251 -12.45 6.51 0.32
C ASP A 251 -13.31 5.47 1.03
N VAL A 252 -13.13 5.33 2.35
CA VAL A 252 -13.70 4.21 3.09
C VAL A 252 -15.01 4.62 3.73
N ALA A 253 -16.11 4.23 3.11
CA ALA A 253 -17.46 4.56 3.56
C ALA A 253 -18.12 3.44 4.36
N ILE A 254 -19.06 3.81 5.23
CA ILE A 254 -20.03 2.86 5.77
C ILE A 254 -21.16 2.69 4.75
N TYR A 255 -21.14 1.56 4.05
CA TYR A 255 -22.12 1.23 3.02
C TYR A 255 -23.52 1.00 3.62
N GLY A 256 -23.61 0.31 4.77
CA GLY A 256 -24.90 -0.03 5.34
C GLY A 256 -24.84 -0.55 6.78
N ILE A 257 -25.97 -0.41 7.48
CA ILE A 257 -26.26 -1.08 8.76
C ILE A 257 -27.55 -1.88 8.57
N ASP A 258 -27.43 -3.20 8.57
CA ASP A 258 -28.55 -4.13 8.51
C ASP A 258 -28.83 -4.70 9.89
N LEU A 259 -30.11 -4.73 10.26
CA LEU A 259 -30.59 -5.19 11.57
C LEU A 259 -31.48 -6.41 11.36
N SER A 260 -31.38 -7.43 12.20
CA SER A 260 -32.32 -8.57 12.17
C SER A 260 -33.76 -8.11 12.42
N SER A 261 -33.95 -7.09 13.25
CA SER A 261 -35.20 -6.36 13.42
C SER A 261 -34.93 -4.91 13.82
N SER A 262 -35.84 -4.00 13.44
CA SER A 262 -35.84 -2.61 13.96
C SER A 262 -36.74 -2.44 15.19
N PHE A 263 -37.43 -3.52 15.57
CA PHE A 263 -38.46 -3.56 16.59
C PHE A 263 -38.24 -4.81 17.46
N LEU A 264 -38.06 -4.63 18.77
CA LEU A 264 -37.72 -5.72 19.68
C LEU A 264 -38.54 -5.64 20.96
N SER A 265 -38.67 -6.76 21.64
CA SER A 265 -39.02 -6.84 23.05
C SER A 265 -37.77 -6.83 23.94
N VAL A 266 -37.89 -6.37 25.18
CA VAL A 266 -36.79 -6.44 26.16
C VAL A 266 -36.32 -7.88 26.30
N GLY A 267 -35.01 -8.11 26.22
CA GLY A 267 -34.43 -9.46 26.31
C GLY A 267 -34.17 -10.14 24.96
N GLU A 268 -34.77 -9.67 23.86
CA GLU A 268 -34.53 -10.24 22.53
C GLU A 268 -33.11 -9.94 21.99
N ASN A 269 -32.59 -10.86 21.18
CA ASN A 269 -31.27 -10.74 20.55
C ASN A 269 -31.35 -10.00 19.20
N LEU A 270 -30.66 -8.86 19.12
CA LEU A 270 -30.47 -8.10 17.91
C LEU A 270 -29.15 -8.46 17.22
N LYS A 271 -29.23 -8.96 15.98
CA LYS A 271 -28.08 -9.07 15.09
C LYS A 271 -27.90 -7.77 14.30
N ILE A 272 -26.74 -7.16 14.40
CA ILE A 272 -26.33 -5.92 13.71
C ILE A 272 -25.24 -6.29 12.70
N THR A 273 -25.44 -5.98 11.43
CA THR A 273 -24.48 -6.22 10.36
C THR A 273 -24.06 -4.90 9.75
N VAL A 274 -22.78 -4.58 9.79
CA VAL A 274 -22.23 -3.33 9.26
C VAL A 274 -21.38 -3.65 8.05
N SER A 275 -21.74 -3.05 6.91
CA SER A 275 -21.02 -3.16 5.66
C SER A 275 -20.19 -1.90 5.44
N ILE A 276 -18.92 -2.09 5.13
CA ILE A 276 -17.92 -1.04 4.91
C ILE A 276 -17.37 -1.25 3.51
N THR A 277 -17.22 -0.19 2.74
CA THR A 277 -16.73 -0.25 1.36
C THR A 277 -15.63 0.77 1.14
N ASN A 278 -14.74 0.50 0.19
CA ASN A 278 -13.73 1.46 -0.24
C ASN A 278 -14.02 1.89 -1.67
N TYR A 279 -14.52 3.11 -1.86
CA TYR A 279 -14.75 3.73 -3.17
C TYR A 279 -13.48 4.33 -3.78
N GLY A 280 -12.40 4.42 -3.00
CA GLY A 280 -11.13 4.98 -3.42
C GLY A 280 -10.25 3.90 -4.03
N GLY A 281 -9.33 4.31 -4.89
CA GLY A 281 -8.42 3.37 -5.55
C GLY A 281 -7.30 2.83 -4.64
N GLY A 282 -7.14 3.39 -3.43
CA GLY A 282 -6.05 3.05 -2.50
C GLY A 282 -6.47 2.02 -1.49
N VAL A 283 -5.52 1.30 -0.88
CA VAL A 283 -5.85 0.40 0.23
C VAL A 283 -6.12 1.23 1.50
N GLY A 284 -7.32 1.11 2.06
CA GLY A 284 -7.72 1.85 3.26
C GLY A 284 -7.51 1.06 4.54
N HIS A 285 -6.75 1.60 5.50
CA HIS A 285 -6.66 1.10 6.87
C HIS A 285 -7.41 2.03 7.81
N TYR A 286 -8.34 1.51 8.61
CA TYR A 286 -9.20 2.38 9.40
C TYR A 286 -9.66 1.75 10.73
N PRO A 287 -9.61 2.49 11.84
CA PRO A 287 -10.30 2.11 13.06
C PRO A 287 -11.81 2.28 12.90
N PHE A 288 -12.57 1.24 13.25
CA PHE A 288 -14.02 1.18 13.19
C PHE A 288 -14.65 1.26 14.59
N MET A 289 -15.68 2.06 14.77
CA MET A 289 -16.39 2.23 16.05
C MET A 289 -17.88 1.97 15.86
N LEU A 290 -18.49 1.22 16.78
CA LEU A 290 -19.93 0.95 16.81
C LEU A 290 -20.48 1.35 18.17
N GLU A 291 -21.26 2.42 18.20
CA GLU A 291 -21.93 2.92 19.39
C GLU A 291 -23.40 2.45 19.37
N TYR A 292 -23.90 1.94 20.48
CA TYR A 292 -25.30 1.51 20.60
C TYR A 292 -25.82 1.74 22.03
N GLY A 293 -27.01 2.32 22.15
CA GLY A 293 -27.58 2.73 23.44
C GLY A 293 -26.84 3.91 24.08
N ASP A 294 -26.77 3.95 25.42
CA ASP A 294 -26.05 4.98 26.20
C ASP A 294 -24.53 4.72 26.31
N ARG A 295 -23.98 3.72 25.61
CA ARG A 295 -22.56 3.36 25.70
C ARG A 295 -21.92 3.35 24.32
N SER A 296 -20.77 4.02 24.20
CA SER A 296 -19.87 3.85 23.06
C SER A 296 -18.99 2.62 23.30
N LYS A 297 -19.03 1.64 22.40
CA LYS A 297 -18.03 0.56 22.35
C LYS A 297 -17.07 0.82 21.19
N LYS A 298 -15.79 0.99 21.51
CA LYS A 298 -14.75 1.13 20.50
C LYS A 298 -14.30 -0.26 20.10
N PHE A 299 -14.47 -0.63 18.84
CA PHE A 299 -13.98 -1.91 18.33
C PHE A 299 -12.68 -1.67 17.56
N ILE A 300 -11.88 -2.71 17.45
CA ILE A 300 -10.73 -2.74 16.54
C ILE A 300 -10.88 -4.03 15.79
N THR A 301 -10.90 -3.97 14.48
CA THR A 301 -11.23 -5.11 13.64
C THR A 301 -10.15 -6.19 13.76
N GLY A 302 -10.53 -7.27 14.43
CA GLY A 302 -9.79 -8.49 14.75
C GLY A 302 -10.68 -9.34 15.66
N GLU A 303 -10.68 -10.65 15.50
CA GLU A 303 -11.58 -11.59 16.18
C GLU A 303 -11.75 -11.32 17.69
N PHE A 304 -12.95 -11.64 18.20
CA PHE A 304 -13.33 -11.50 19.60
C PHE A 304 -12.32 -12.17 20.55
N PRO A 305 -11.86 -11.50 21.62
CA PRO A 305 -11.58 -12.20 22.87
C PRO A 305 -12.91 -12.53 23.56
N PRO A 306 -13.07 -13.73 24.13
CA PRO A 306 -14.20 -14.03 25.00
C PRO A 306 -14.08 -13.19 26.28
N ASP A 307 -15.21 -12.66 26.74
CA ASP A 307 -15.44 -11.99 28.02
C ASP A 307 -14.95 -10.54 28.26
N ASN A 308 -15.92 -9.66 28.52
CA ASN A 308 -15.92 -8.48 29.42
C ASN A 308 -14.63 -7.66 29.68
N GLN A 309 -13.76 -7.44 28.69
CA GLN A 309 -12.65 -6.47 28.82
C GLN A 309 -12.82 -5.25 27.90
N GLU A 310 -12.58 -4.06 28.46
CA GLU A 310 -12.48 -2.81 27.69
C GLU A 310 -11.29 -2.88 26.72
N PRO A 311 -11.46 -2.49 25.44
CA PRO A 311 -10.35 -2.44 24.51
C PRO A 311 -9.47 -1.20 24.78
N LYS A 312 -8.43 -1.40 25.60
CA LYS A 312 -7.32 -0.46 25.81
C LYS A 312 -6.10 -0.82 24.96
N LYS A 313 -6.20 -0.71 23.63
CA LYS A 313 -5.06 -0.39 22.73
C LYS A 313 -5.56 -0.25 21.30
N ILE A 314 -5.42 0.90 20.65
CA ILE A 314 -5.75 1.07 19.21
C ILE A 314 -4.75 0.23 18.41
N LEU A 315 -5.15 -0.94 17.91
CA LEU A 315 -4.44 -1.69 16.88
C LEU A 315 -4.93 -1.20 15.50
N ALA A 316 -4.05 -1.24 14.49
CA ALA A 316 -4.37 -0.82 13.13
C ALA A 316 -5.51 -1.70 12.56
N GLY A 317 -6.53 -1.08 11.97
CA GLY A 317 -7.68 -1.81 11.41
C GLY A 317 -7.34 -2.63 10.17
N THR A 318 -8.19 -3.61 9.87
CA THR A 318 -8.15 -4.42 8.64
C THR A 318 -8.11 -3.54 7.38
N ALA A 319 -7.28 -3.92 6.42
CA ALA A 319 -7.20 -3.27 5.12
C ALA A 319 -8.42 -3.62 4.24
N ILE A 320 -9.06 -2.62 3.60
CA ILE A 320 -10.01 -2.85 2.51
C ILE A 320 -9.37 -2.44 1.18
N ALA A 321 -9.31 -3.39 0.25
CA ALA A 321 -8.92 -3.13 -1.13
C ALA A 321 -10.00 -2.33 -1.89
N PRO A 322 -9.64 -1.58 -2.94
CA PRO A 322 -10.57 -0.82 -3.76
C PRO A 322 -11.77 -1.64 -4.24
N ASP A 323 -12.96 -1.04 -4.24
CA ASP A 323 -14.23 -1.63 -4.67
C ASP A 323 -14.61 -2.93 -3.94
N LYS A 324 -14.02 -3.19 -2.76
CA LYS A 324 -14.41 -4.31 -1.90
C LYS A 324 -15.31 -3.84 -0.78
N ILE A 325 -16.29 -4.69 -0.48
CA ILE A 325 -17.17 -4.56 0.67
C ILE A 325 -16.72 -5.57 1.73
N GLN A 326 -16.43 -5.09 2.93
CA GLN A 326 -16.23 -5.91 4.12
C GLN A 326 -17.48 -5.82 4.99
N THR A 327 -17.93 -6.96 5.50
CA THR A 327 -19.10 -7.03 6.38
C THR A 327 -18.70 -7.56 7.76
N ASN A 328 -19.16 -6.90 8.81
CA ASN A 328 -18.93 -7.30 10.20
C ASN A 328 -20.27 -7.47 10.93
N SER A 329 -20.46 -8.59 11.64
CA SER A 329 -21.69 -8.87 12.39
C SER A 329 -21.48 -8.83 13.90
N TYR A 330 -22.45 -8.28 14.62
CA TYR A 330 -22.46 -8.10 16.08
C TYR A 330 -23.81 -8.55 16.64
N GLN A 331 -23.85 -8.94 17.92
CA GLN A 331 -25.07 -9.26 18.65
C GLN A 331 -25.24 -8.37 19.87
N HIS A 332 -26.48 -7.98 20.17
CA HIS A 332 -26.80 -7.16 21.34
C HIS A 332 -28.19 -7.47 21.90
N VAL A 333 -28.33 -7.40 23.22
CA VAL A 333 -29.60 -7.58 23.93
C VAL A 333 -29.89 -6.32 24.75
N TYR A 334 -31.03 -5.68 24.50
CA TYR A 334 -31.49 -4.55 25.29
C TYR A 334 -32.17 -5.04 26.57
N LYS A 335 -31.82 -4.43 27.71
CA LYS A 335 -32.34 -4.80 29.04
C LYS A 335 -33.38 -3.81 29.58
N LYS A 336 -33.74 -2.80 28.77
CA LYS A 336 -34.72 -1.77 29.11
C LYS A 336 -35.44 -1.33 27.83
N PRO A 337 -36.72 -0.93 27.93
CA PRO A 337 -37.46 -0.38 26.81
C PRO A 337 -36.94 1.01 26.44
N GLY A 338 -37.12 1.41 25.18
CA GLY A 338 -36.68 2.71 24.70
C GLY A 338 -36.39 2.77 23.21
N LEU A 339 -36.12 3.99 22.75
CA LEU A 339 -35.67 4.25 21.39
C LEU A 339 -34.16 4.43 21.39
N PHE A 340 -33.44 3.46 20.82
CA PHE A 340 -31.98 3.44 20.81
C PHE A 340 -31.43 3.78 19.44
N THR A 341 -30.28 4.45 19.41
CA THR A 341 -29.54 4.72 18.17
C THR A 341 -28.31 3.83 18.12
N ILE A 342 -28.11 3.18 16.99
CA ILE A 342 -26.89 2.49 16.59
C ILE A 342 -26.15 3.41 15.65
N LYS A 343 -24.90 3.74 15.96
CA LYS A 343 -24.05 4.61 15.17
C LYS A 343 -22.75 3.89 14.85
N ALA A 344 -22.53 3.65 13.57
CA ALA A 344 -21.26 3.16 13.06
C ALA A 344 -20.43 4.37 12.60
N LYS A 345 -19.13 4.37 12.93
CA LYS A 345 -18.20 5.45 12.60
C LYS A 345 -16.83 4.90 12.20
N ILE A 346 -16.27 5.44 11.15
CA ILE A 346 -14.90 5.20 10.70
C ILE A 346 -14.06 6.43 11.07
N ALA A 347 -12.90 6.23 11.70
CA ALA A 347 -11.94 7.30 11.95
C ALA A 347 -10.82 7.23 10.91
N ALA A 348 -11.13 7.64 9.67
CA ALA A 348 -10.16 7.67 8.59
C ALA A 348 -9.18 8.85 8.78
N PHE A 349 -7.88 8.60 8.58
CA PHE A 349 -6.81 9.59 8.71
C PHE A 349 -6.46 10.28 7.38
N THR A 350 -6.74 9.63 6.26
CA THR A 350 -6.57 10.15 4.89
C THR A 350 -7.70 9.59 4.04
N ASP A 351 -8.76 10.38 3.87
CA ASP A 351 -9.99 10.01 3.15
C ASP A 351 -10.37 11.20 2.27
N THR A 352 -10.72 10.93 1.02
CA THR A 352 -11.19 11.96 0.08
C THR A 352 -12.57 12.50 0.46
N ASN A 353 -13.37 11.77 1.23
CA ASN A 353 -14.71 12.18 1.64
C ASN A 353 -15.09 11.70 3.05
N ASN A 354 -14.86 12.53 4.07
CA ASN A 354 -15.23 12.19 5.44
C ASN A 354 -16.75 12.17 5.75
N ALA A 355 -17.63 12.53 4.80
CA ALA A 355 -19.07 12.63 5.05
C ALA A 355 -19.80 11.27 5.04
N ASN A 356 -19.25 10.26 4.37
CA ASN A 356 -19.81 8.90 4.26
C ASN A 356 -19.27 7.93 5.35
N ASN A 357 -18.48 8.46 6.29
CA ASN A 357 -17.80 7.68 7.35
C ASN A 357 -18.66 7.44 8.59
N VAL A 358 -19.90 7.92 8.59
CA VAL A 358 -20.83 7.77 9.71
C VAL A 358 -22.20 7.38 9.19
N LEU A 359 -22.76 6.31 9.75
CA LEU A 359 -24.14 5.90 9.49
C LEU A 359 -24.84 5.59 10.80
N THR A 360 -26.10 5.97 10.90
CA THR A 360 -26.93 5.73 12.09
C THR A 360 -28.21 4.99 11.73
N LYS A 361 -28.65 4.08 12.61
CA LYS A 361 -29.94 3.39 12.53
C LYS A 361 -30.60 3.35 13.89
N THR A 362 -31.93 3.37 13.95
CA THR A 362 -32.69 3.37 15.21
C THR A 362 -33.37 2.04 15.46
N VAL A 363 -33.49 1.67 16.73
CA VAL A 363 -34.18 0.46 17.19
C VAL A 363 -35.19 0.85 18.27
N SER A 364 -36.42 0.38 18.13
CA SER A 364 -37.48 0.54 19.12
C SER A 364 -37.59 -0.72 19.97
N VAL A 365 -37.51 -0.58 21.29
CA VAL A 365 -37.62 -1.68 22.24
C VAL A 365 -38.82 -1.46 23.15
N CYS A 366 -39.69 -2.46 23.23
CA CYS A 366 -40.90 -2.47 24.06
C CYS A 366 -40.74 -3.50 25.19
N GLU A 367 -41.33 -3.22 26.35
CA GLU A 367 -41.43 -4.17 27.46
C GLU A 367 -42.90 -4.49 27.68
N ASP A 368 -43.22 -5.77 27.81
CA ASP A 368 -44.55 -6.28 28.10
C ASP A 368 -44.47 -7.20 29.32
N SER A 369 -45.30 -7.01 30.34
CA SER A 369 -45.15 -7.73 31.61
C SER A 369 -45.75 -9.13 31.62
N ASP A 370 -46.55 -9.46 30.61
CA ASP A 370 -47.31 -10.71 30.47
C ASP A 370 -47.02 -11.44 29.15
N ASP A 371 -45.94 -11.03 28.47
CA ASP A 371 -45.43 -11.58 27.21
C ASP A 371 -46.45 -11.58 26.05
N GLY A 372 -47.17 -10.46 25.90
CA GLY A 372 -47.92 -10.16 24.69
C GLY A 372 -49.41 -10.00 24.98
N LYS A 373 -50.25 -10.86 24.41
CA LYS A 373 -51.70 -10.81 24.65
C LYS A 373 -52.08 -11.86 25.70
N ASN A 374 -52.29 -11.45 26.94
CA ASN A 374 -52.68 -12.30 28.04
C ASN A 374 -53.86 -11.72 28.83
N TYR A 375 -55.07 -11.98 28.32
CA TYR A 375 -56.32 -11.44 28.87
C TYR A 375 -56.63 -11.84 30.34
N PHE A 376 -55.89 -12.78 30.94
CA PHE A 376 -56.15 -13.31 32.29
C PHE A 376 -55.04 -12.96 33.30
N VAL A 377 -53.99 -12.26 32.86
CA VAL A 377 -52.93 -11.75 33.72
C VAL A 377 -52.85 -10.26 33.50
N LYS A 378 -52.74 -9.46 34.56
CA LYS A 378 -52.71 -8.00 34.38
C LYS A 378 -51.41 -7.59 33.69
N GLY A 379 -51.52 -7.14 32.46
CA GLY A 379 -50.43 -6.66 31.63
C GLY A 379 -50.11 -5.19 31.81
N LYS A 380 -48.84 -4.88 31.50
CA LYS A 380 -48.28 -3.53 31.49
C LYS A 380 -47.23 -3.44 30.39
N THR A 381 -47.47 -2.53 29.47
CA THR A 381 -46.50 -2.18 28.43
C THR A 381 -45.73 -0.91 28.78
N ILE A 382 -44.46 -0.88 28.38
CA ILE A 382 -43.62 0.31 28.37
C ILE A 382 -42.92 0.39 27.00
N ALA A 383 -43.22 1.42 26.22
CA ALA A 383 -42.67 1.59 24.88
C ALA A 383 -42.32 3.05 24.57
N PRO A 384 -41.39 3.32 23.64
CA PRO A 384 -41.14 4.68 23.17
C PRO A 384 -42.25 5.16 22.22
N ASP A 385 -42.76 6.36 22.48
CA ASP A 385 -43.56 7.10 21.51
C ASP A 385 -42.63 7.70 20.44
N LEU A 386 -42.77 7.26 19.19
CA LEU A 386 -41.92 7.71 18.08
C LEU A 386 -42.07 9.21 17.75
N SER A 387 -43.20 9.83 18.12
CA SER A 387 -43.45 11.25 17.90
C SER A 387 -42.81 12.11 18.99
N THR A 388 -42.95 11.69 20.25
CA THR A 388 -42.47 12.49 21.40
C THR A 388 -41.11 12.04 21.93
N LYS A 389 -40.61 10.88 21.50
CA LYS A 389 -39.41 10.18 22.00
C LYS A 389 -39.41 9.88 23.49
N LYS A 390 -40.57 9.96 24.15
CA LYS A 390 -40.75 9.64 25.57
C LYS A 390 -41.25 8.22 25.73
N LEU A 391 -40.91 7.60 26.85
CA LEU A 391 -41.54 6.34 27.25
C LEU A 391 -42.99 6.60 27.64
N VAL A 392 -43.88 5.79 27.08
CA VAL A 392 -45.29 5.73 27.43
C VAL A 392 -45.52 4.39 28.10
N SER A 393 -46.27 4.42 29.20
CA SER A 393 -46.70 3.20 29.88
C SER A 393 -48.22 3.08 29.80
N LYS A 394 -48.69 1.87 29.50
CA LYS A 394 -50.11 1.51 29.49
C LYS A 394 -50.28 0.20 30.24
N GLU A 395 -51.41 0.08 30.92
CA GLU A 395 -51.78 -1.09 31.72
C GLU A 395 -53.16 -1.52 31.28
N ASP A 396 -53.39 -2.83 31.31
CA ASP A 396 -54.68 -3.40 30.95
C ASP A 396 -55.78 -2.86 31.83
N LYS A 397 -56.95 -2.68 31.22
CA LYS A 397 -58.07 -2.06 31.92
C LYS A 397 -59.40 -2.57 31.41
N CYS A 398 -60.33 -2.77 32.35
CA CYS A 398 -61.72 -2.99 32.02
C CYS A 398 -62.34 -1.68 31.53
N VAL A 399 -62.85 -1.67 30.31
CA VAL A 399 -63.67 -0.58 29.76
C VAL A 399 -65.09 -0.65 30.36
N THR A 400 -65.60 -1.87 30.54
CA THR A 400 -66.82 -2.17 31.30
C THR A 400 -66.50 -3.24 32.34
N GLU A 401 -66.86 -2.97 33.59
CA GLU A 401 -66.70 -3.89 34.72
C GLU A 401 -68.01 -4.63 35.01
N GLY A 402 -67.91 -5.86 35.52
CA GLY A 402 -69.06 -6.64 35.99
C GLY A 402 -69.09 -8.08 35.49
N ALA A 403 -69.67 -8.97 36.30
CA ALA A 403 -69.67 -10.43 36.11
C ALA A 403 -70.50 -10.91 34.90
N ASP A 404 -71.43 -10.09 34.39
CA ASP A 404 -72.39 -10.52 33.37
C ASP A 404 -71.96 -10.19 31.92
N ALA A 405 -70.95 -9.31 31.72
CA ALA A 405 -70.26 -9.04 30.44
C ALA A 405 -69.22 -7.90 30.62
N GLY A 406 -67.95 -8.25 30.85
CA GLY A 406 -66.85 -7.28 30.95
C GLY A 406 -66.14 -7.11 29.60
N ASN A 407 -65.64 -5.92 29.29
CA ASN A 407 -64.80 -5.69 28.12
C ASN A 407 -63.42 -5.22 28.59
N LEU A 408 -62.39 -6.01 28.27
CA LEU A 408 -60.99 -5.72 28.58
C LEU A 408 -60.35 -4.98 27.40
N LEU A 409 -59.59 -3.94 27.72
CA LEU A 409 -58.68 -3.32 26.79
C LEU A 409 -57.26 -3.76 27.13
N GLU A 410 -56.78 -4.70 26.32
CA GLU A 410 -55.51 -5.39 26.41
C GLU A 410 -54.43 -4.56 25.72
N TYR A 411 -53.42 -4.10 26.44
CA TYR A 411 -52.27 -3.41 25.89
C TYR A 411 -51.11 -4.38 25.74
N TYR A 412 -50.55 -4.47 24.54
CA TYR A 412 -49.44 -5.37 24.24
C TYR A 412 -48.38 -4.72 23.35
N CYS A 413 -47.17 -5.28 23.38
CA CYS A 413 -46.08 -4.86 22.51
C CYS A 413 -46.24 -5.42 21.09
N SER A 414 -46.31 -4.54 20.10
CA SER A 414 -46.27 -4.92 18.68
C SER A 414 -45.42 -3.93 17.89
N LEU A 415 -44.52 -4.47 17.05
CA LEU A 415 -43.54 -3.68 16.30
C LEU A 415 -42.79 -2.68 17.22
N GLY A 416 -42.38 -3.14 18.41
CA GLY A 416 -41.61 -2.33 19.36
C GLY A 416 -42.36 -1.09 19.88
N GLN A 417 -43.70 -1.08 19.75
CA GLN A 417 -44.60 -0.04 20.25
C GLN A 417 -45.73 -0.66 21.07
N THR A 418 -46.31 0.13 21.97
CA THR A 418 -47.57 -0.24 22.62
C THR A 418 -48.72 -0.14 21.63
N THR A 419 -49.45 -1.22 21.46
CA THR A 419 -50.76 -1.27 20.79
C THR A 419 -51.81 -1.80 21.77
N PHE A 420 -53.06 -1.88 21.33
CA PHE A 420 -54.10 -2.49 22.14
C PHE A 420 -55.12 -3.27 21.32
N GLU A 421 -55.83 -4.16 21.99
CA GLU A 421 -57.00 -4.88 21.50
C GLU A 421 -58.14 -4.74 22.52
N SER A 422 -59.38 -4.78 22.04
CA SER A 422 -60.56 -4.88 22.90
C SER A 422 -61.05 -6.32 22.85
N PHE A 423 -61.22 -6.93 24.02
CA PHE A 423 -61.60 -8.32 24.20
C PHE A 423 -62.81 -8.42 25.13
N ASP A 424 -63.84 -9.14 24.70
CA ASP A 424 -65.03 -9.38 25.51
C ASP A 424 -64.77 -10.54 26.48
N CYS A 425 -64.68 -10.24 27.78
CA CYS A 425 -64.45 -11.22 28.82
C CYS A 425 -65.72 -12.06 29.09
N PRO A 426 -65.69 -13.39 28.86
CA PRO A 426 -66.88 -14.23 28.96
C PRO A 426 -67.54 -14.28 30.34
N TYR A 427 -66.77 -14.04 31.41
CA TYR A 427 -67.23 -14.12 32.80
C TYR A 427 -67.09 -12.80 33.55
N GLY A 428 -66.96 -11.70 32.81
CA GLY A 428 -66.70 -10.39 33.40
C GLY A 428 -65.22 -10.00 33.44
N CYS A 429 -65.00 -8.73 33.70
CA CYS A 429 -63.68 -8.10 33.79
C CYS A 429 -63.58 -7.39 35.12
N GLU A 430 -62.48 -7.61 35.84
CA GLU A 430 -62.18 -6.95 37.10
C GLU A 430 -60.70 -6.56 37.16
N ASP A 431 -60.40 -5.34 37.62
CA ASP A 431 -59.05 -4.78 37.77
C ASP A 431 -58.09 -4.95 36.57
N GLY A 432 -58.63 -4.93 35.34
CA GLY A 432 -57.83 -5.08 34.13
C GLY A 432 -57.46 -6.52 33.79
N VAL A 433 -58.20 -7.50 34.28
CA VAL A 433 -58.11 -8.90 33.85
C VAL A 433 -59.50 -9.48 33.60
N CYS A 434 -59.60 -10.41 32.66
CA CYS A 434 -60.80 -11.22 32.52
C CYS A 434 -60.93 -12.19 33.69
N LEU A 435 -62.13 -12.26 34.27
CA LEU A 435 -62.47 -13.28 35.24
C LEU A 435 -62.48 -14.64 34.54
N SER A 436 -61.95 -15.64 35.24
CA SER A 436 -62.03 -17.04 34.84
C SER A 436 -62.89 -17.80 35.85
N PHE A 437 -63.58 -18.84 35.38
CA PHE A 437 -64.47 -19.63 36.24
C PHE A 437 -63.62 -20.50 37.20
N TYR A 438 -63.40 -20.01 38.41
CA TYR A 438 -62.94 -20.83 39.53
C TYR A 438 -64.06 -20.88 40.57
N GLU A 439 -64.69 -22.04 40.74
CA GLU A 439 -65.50 -22.32 41.94
C GLU A 439 -64.55 -22.39 43.15
N GLU A 440 -64.69 -21.43 44.07
CA GLU A 440 -64.10 -21.51 45.40
C GLU A 440 -64.75 -22.67 46.17
N GLU A 441 -64.06 -23.82 46.31
CA GLU A 441 -64.33 -24.70 47.44
C GLU A 441 -63.58 -24.16 48.66
N GLU A 442 -64.38 -23.70 49.62
CA GLU A 442 -64.01 -23.31 50.97
C GLU A 442 -63.07 -24.33 51.64
N LEU A 443 -62.20 -23.79 52.51
CA LEU A 443 -61.52 -24.51 53.57
C LEU A 443 -62.45 -25.50 54.28
N ILE A 444 -62.21 -26.79 54.12
CA ILE A 444 -62.54 -27.79 55.15
C ILE A 444 -61.23 -28.46 55.57
N GLU A 445 -60.70 -28.01 56.70
CA GLU A 445 -59.72 -28.76 57.48
C GLU A 445 -60.33 -30.13 57.83
N VAL A 446 -59.72 -31.17 57.27
CA VAL A 446 -60.00 -32.57 57.58
C VAL A 446 -59.63 -32.83 59.05
N LEU A 447 -60.64 -32.87 59.92
CA LEU A 447 -60.56 -33.66 61.14
C LEU A 447 -61.00 -35.08 60.83
N GLU A 448 -60.09 -36.01 61.07
CA GLU A 448 -60.30 -37.45 61.00
C GLU A 448 -61.54 -37.87 61.82
N THR A 449 -62.53 -38.47 61.16
CA THR A 449 -63.39 -39.47 61.81
C THR A 449 -63.70 -40.60 60.85
N LYS A 450 -63.17 -41.77 61.21
CA LYS A 450 -63.69 -43.08 60.82
C LYS A 450 -65.15 -43.19 61.24
N GLU A 451 -66.01 -43.72 60.37
CA GLU A 451 -66.75 -44.98 60.56
C GLU A 451 -67.90 -45.02 59.56
N GLU A 452 -67.92 -46.10 58.78
CA GLU A 452 -69.03 -46.55 57.97
C GLU A 452 -70.17 -47.00 58.89
N GLU A 453 -71.39 -46.55 58.64
CA GLU A 453 -72.57 -47.39 58.88
C GLU A 453 -73.45 -47.38 57.61
N GLU A 454 -73.67 -48.59 57.11
CA GLU A 454 -74.46 -48.95 55.94
C GLU A 454 -75.95 -48.63 56.16
N ILE A 455 -76.60 -48.11 55.10
CA ILE A 455 -78.04 -48.27 54.92
C ILE A 455 -78.24 -48.94 53.55
N GLU A 456 -78.66 -50.21 53.59
CA GLU A 456 -79.08 -50.97 52.42
C GLU A 456 -80.34 -50.35 51.77
N SER A 457 -80.21 -49.87 50.54
CA SER A 457 -81.34 -49.81 49.61
C SER A 457 -80.92 -50.10 48.17
N SER A 458 -81.06 -51.37 47.80
CA SER A 458 -81.56 -51.87 46.51
C SER A 458 -81.32 -51.02 45.26
N ILE A 459 -80.10 -51.12 44.72
CA ILE A 459 -79.67 -51.18 43.31
C ILE A 459 -78.19 -50.78 43.40
N GLU A 460 -77.27 -51.75 43.39
CA GLU A 460 -75.84 -51.46 43.31
C GLU A 460 -75.55 -50.89 41.92
N CYS A 461 -75.56 -49.57 41.83
CA CYS A 461 -75.03 -48.91 40.65
C CYS A 461 -73.53 -49.18 40.55
N PRO A 462 -73.00 -49.35 39.31
CA PRO A 462 -71.58 -49.60 39.14
C PRO A 462 -70.76 -48.52 39.84
N GLN A 463 -69.65 -48.92 40.45
CA GLN A 463 -68.74 -48.00 41.12
C GLN A 463 -68.19 -46.96 40.14
N ARG A 464 -67.96 -45.75 40.63
CA ARG A 464 -67.42 -44.63 39.84
C ARG A 464 -66.13 -45.06 39.13
N THR A 465 -66.12 -44.98 37.81
CA THR A 465 -64.91 -45.24 37.01
C THR A 465 -64.45 -43.95 36.35
N CYS A 466 -63.23 -43.52 36.65
CA CYS A 466 -62.61 -42.36 36.04
C CYS A 466 -61.53 -42.78 35.04
N LYS A 467 -61.42 -42.06 33.93
CA LYS A 467 -60.35 -42.21 32.95
C LYS A 467 -59.76 -40.84 32.67
N VAL A 468 -58.42 -40.74 32.72
CA VAL A 468 -57.70 -39.56 32.25
C VAL A 468 -57.96 -39.39 30.74
N VAL A 469 -58.49 -38.25 30.36
CA VAL A 469 -58.80 -37.89 28.96
C VAL A 469 -57.82 -36.90 28.37
N SER A 470 -57.22 -36.04 29.19
CA SER A 470 -56.10 -35.19 28.75
C SER A 470 -55.12 -34.91 29.89
N VAL A 471 -53.87 -34.67 29.51
CA VAL A 471 -52.78 -34.24 30.38
C VAL A 471 -52.03 -33.16 29.63
N GLU A 472 -52.02 -31.94 30.13
CA GLU A 472 -51.35 -30.79 29.50
C GLU A 472 -50.48 -30.04 30.52
N CYS A 473 -49.30 -29.59 30.10
CA CYS A 473 -48.45 -28.74 30.94
C CYS A 473 -48.86 -27.27 30.76
N ILE A 474 -49.04 -26.57 31.87
CA ILE A 474 -49.29 -25.12 31.93
C ILE A 474 -48.23 -24.51 32.84
N GLY A 475 -47.14 -24.04 32.24
CA GLY A 475 -45.93 -23.68 32.97
C GLY A 475 -45.31 -24.90 33.66
N THR A 476 -44.99 -24.78 34.96
CA THR A 476 -44.42 -25.88 35.77
C THR A 476 -45.46 -26.88 36.29
N ASN A 477 -46.74 -26.70 35.97
CA ASN A 477 -47.84 -27.47 36.53
C ASN A 477 -48.49 -28.38 35.47
N ILE A 478 -48.90 -29.60 35.86
CA ILE A 478 -49.66 -30.50 35.00
C ILE A 478 -51.15 -30.33 35.26
N LEU A 479 -51.92 -29.98 34.23
CA LEU A 479 -53.37 -30.11 34.19
C LEU A 479 -53.75 -31.52 33.73
N VAL A 480 -54.32 -32.32 34.63
CA VAL A 480 -54.90 -33.63 34.31
C VAL A 480 -56.41 -33.50 34.26
N VAL A 481 -57.03 -33.82 33.13
CA VAL A 481 -58.49 -33.91 33.00
C VAL A 481 -58.90 -35.37 33.01
N GLU A 482 -59.80 -35.73 33.91
CA GLU A 482 -60.39 -37.05 34.05
C GLU A 482 -61.89 -36.99 33.74
N GLU A 483 -62.37 -37.89 32.89
CA GLU A 483 -63.80 -38.15 32.76
C GLU A 483 -64.20 -39.31 33.66
N CYS A 484 -65.11 -39.04 34.57
CA CYS A 484 -65.69 -40.00 35.50
C CYS A 484 -67.11 -40.34 35.09
N LYS A 485 -67.35 -41.63 34.86
CA LYS A 485 -68.70 -42.20 34.79
C LYS A 485 -69.19 -42.40 36.20
N ILE A 486 -70.25 -41.70 36.56
CA ILE A 486 -70.96 -41.80 37.82
C ILE A 486 -72.35 -42.32 37.51
N TYR A 487 -72.87 -43.22 38.35
CA TYR A 487 -74.18 -43.83 38.14
C TYR A 487 -75.12 -43.35 39.24
N ILE A 488 -76.17 -42.62 38.87
CA ILE A 488 -77.20 -42.17 39.82
C ILE A 488 -78.33 -43.18 39.82
N GLN A 489 -78.73 -43.59 41.02
CA GLN A 489 -79.84 -44.50 41.23
C GLN A 489 -81.17 -43.75 41.00
N LYS A 490 -81.97 -44.24 40.07
CA LYS A 490 -83.35 -43.79 39.80
C LYS A 490 -84.31 -44.94 40.06
N ASP A 491 -85.60 -44.62 40.21
CA ASP A 491 -86.68 -45.54 40.60
C ASP A 491 -86.76 -46.86 39.79
N ASN A 492 -86.13 -46.94 38.60
CA ASN A 492 -86.09 -48.14 37.74
C ASN A 492 -84.70 -48.46 37.15
N GLY A 493 -83.60 -48.04 37.77
CA GLY A 493 -82.25 -48.41 37.34
C GLY A 493 -81.19 -47.34 37.57
N CYS A 494 -79.99 -47.57 37.05
CA CYS A 494 -78.86 -46.63 37.15
C CYS A 494 -78.76 -45.79 35.87
N GLU A 495 -78.71 -44.48 36.03
CA GLU A 495 -78.44 -43.55 34.94
C GLU A 495 -76.95 -43.18 34.96
N GLU A 496 -76.25 -43.42 33.84
CA GLU A 496 -74.87 -43.00 33.67
C GLU A 496 -74.81 -41.49 33.44
N ILE A 497 -74.00 -40.81 34.24
CA ILE A 497 -73.66 -39.40 34.07
C ILE A 497 -72.15 -39.32 33.90
N ILE A 498 -71.72 -38.68 32.83
CA ILE A 498 -70.31 -38.39 32.59
C ILE A 498 -70.04 -37.03 33.21
N THR A 499 -69.06 -37.00 34.11
CA THR A 499 -68.59 -35.77 34.74
C THR A 499 -67.10 -35.62 34.46
N SER A 500 -66.67 -34.42 34.13
CA SER A 500 -65.24 -34.14 33.92
C SER A 500 -64.70 -33.45 35.16
N LYS A 501 -63.57 -33.93 35.68
CA LYS A 501 -62.82 -33.29 36.76
C LYS A 501 -61.41 -33.00 36.28
N SER A 502 -60.95 -31.78 36.50
CA SER A 502 -59.55 -31.43 36.31
C SER A 502 -58.84 -31.39 37.66
N ARG A 503 -57.55 -31.74 37.67
CA ARG A 503 -56.65 -31.48 38.80
C ARG A 503 -55.34 -30.88 38.28
N ILE A 504 -54.83 -29.90 39.02
CA ILE A 504 -53.53 -29.29 38.74
C ILE A 504 -52.52 -29.84 39.73
N ASN A 505 -51.57 -30.63 39.24
CA ASN A 505 -50.43 -31.05 40.03
C ASN A 505 -49.34 -29.98 39.94
N LYS A 506 -49.11 -29.27 41.04
CA LYS A 506 -48.12 -28.20 41.11
C LYS A 506 -46.70 -28.75 41.02
N ASN A 507 -45.85 -28.12 40.21
CA ASN A 507 -44.44 -28.50 40.00
C ASN A 507 -44.24 -29.96 39.57
N ALA A 508 -45.21 -30.52 38.85
CA ALA A 508 -45.19 -31.90 38.39
C ALA A 508 -44.80 -32.05 36.92
N CYS A 509 -44.74 -30.93 36.16
CA CYS A 509 -43.96 -30.92 34.93
C CYS A 509 -42.50 -30.82 35.40
N GLU A 510 -41.82 -31.96 35.54
CA GLU A 510 -40.37 -31.92 35.43
C GLU A 510 -40.09 -31.35 34.04
N GLU A 511 -39.29 -30.30 33.97
CA GLU A 511 -38.60 -29.93 32.74
C GLU A 511 -37.75 -31.15 32.36
N GLU A 512 -38.36 -32.15 31.71
CA GLU A 512 -37.65 -32.78 30.62
C GLU A 512 -37.34 -31.62 29.70
N GLU A 513 -36.06 -31.22 29.71
CA GLU A 513 -35.46 -30.42 28.67
C GLU A 513 -35.96 -31.00 27.35
N SER A 514 -37.03 -30.42 26.81
CA SER A 514 -37.32 -30.54 25.41
C SER A 514 -36.18 -29.75 24.80
N GLU A 515 -35.09 -30.45 24.51
CA GLU A 515 -34.18 -30.10 23.45
C GLU A 515 -35.07 -29.80 22.24
N GLU A 516 -35.46 -28.54 22.08
CA GLU A 516 -35.53 -27.97 20.76
C GLU A 516 -34.18 -28.32 20.16
N LEU A 517 -34.16 -29.40 19.39
CA LEU A 517 -33.02 -29.84 18.59
C LEU A 517 -32.56 -28.59 17.86
N ILE A 518 -31.52 -27.95 18.38
CA ILE A 518 -30.85 -26.83 17.75
C ILE A 518 -30.36 -27.43 16.45
N GLU A 519 -31.10 -27.18 15.36
CA GLU A 519 -30.81 -27.77 14.07
C GLU A 519 -29.39 -27.36 13.71
N CYS A 520 -28.47 -28.32 13.78
CA CYS A 520 -27.06 -28.07 13.68
C CYS A 520 -26.79 -27.35 12.35
N GLN A 521 -26.36 -26.09 12.46
CA GLN A 521 -26.05 -25.26 11.30
C GLN A 521 -24.70 -25.66 10.63
N GLY A 522 -24.05 -26.71 11.13
CA GLY A 522 -22.84 -27.31 10.58
C GLY A 522 -22.93 -28.83 10.57
N CYS A 523 -21.87 -29.52 11.00
CA CYS A 523 -21.83 -30.98 10.99
C CYS A 523 -22.04 -31.53 12.39
N GLN A 524 -22.98 -32.48 12.50
CA GLN A 524 -23.21 -33.22 13.74
C GLN A 524 -22.14 -34.31 13.89
N LEU A 525 -21.35 -34.28 14.98
CA LEU A 525 -20.35 -35.31 15.27
C LEU A 525 -20.91 -36.46 16.12
N ASN A 526 -21.78 -36.12 17.07
CA ASN A 526 -22.51 -37.04 17.96
C ASN A 526 -23.81 -36.33 18.41
N GLN A 527 -24.61 -36.91 19.31
CA GLN A 527 -25.91 -36.34 19.70
C GLN A 527 -25.81 -34.90 20.24
N ASP A 528 -24.71 -34.53 20.91
CA ASP A 528 -24.61 -33.24 21.62
C ASP A 528 -23.62 -32.26 20.99
N THR A 529 -22.88 -32.69 19.96
CA THR A 529 -21.77 -31.92 19.38
C THR A 529 -22.04 -31.54 17.93
N CYS A 530 -22.39 -30.26 17.74
CA CYS A 530 -22.46 -29.62 16.43
C CYS A 530 -21.20 -28.78 16.21
N VAL A 531 -20.50 -28.98 15.08
CA VAL A 531 -19.35 -28.15 14.70
C VAL A 531 -19.68 -27.29 13.48
N PRO A 532 -19.24 -26.02 13.41
CA PRO A 532 -19.56 -25.15 12.28
C PRO A 532 -18.93 -25.63 10.97
N PHE A 533 -19.46 -25.16 9.84
CA PHE A 533 -18.87 -25.36 8.51
C PHE A 533 -17.37 -25.00 8.50
N GLY A 534 -16.55 -25.80 7.81
CA GLY A 534 -15.11 -25.61 7.72
C GLY A 534 -14.32 -26.12 8.93
N THR A 535 -14.98 -26.57 10.00
CA THR A 535 -14.29 -27.16 11.16
C THR A 535 -13.50 -28.39 10.72
N ARG A 536 -12.21 -28.42 11.06
CA ARG A 536 -11.29 -29.52 10.77
C ARG A 536 -11.06 -30.36 12.02
N ILE A 537 -11.05 -31.68 11.86
CA ILE A 537 -10.88 -32.62 12.96
C ILE A 537 -9.98 -33.75 12.51
N GLU A 538 -9.05 -34.16 13.34
CA GLU A 538 -8.21 -35.32 13.10
C GLU A 538 -8.73 -36.51 13.91
N LYS A 539 -8.96 -37.64 13.24
CA LYS A 539 -9.35 -38.90 13.87
C LYS A 539 -8.51 -40.02 13.28
N ASP A 540 -7.81 -40.75 14.14
CA ASP A 540 -6.95 -41.87 13.75
C ASP A 540 -5.87 -41.48 12.70
N ASN A 541 -5.25 -40.30 12.86
CA ASN A 541 -4.32 -39.67 11.90
C ASN A 541 -4.91 -39.35 10.51
N ILE A 542 -6.23 -39.32 10.38
CA ILE A 542 -6.94 -38.92 9.16
C ILE A 542 -7.63 -37.58 9.42
N GLY A 543 -7.33 -36.58 8.59
CA GLY A 543 -7.97 -35.27 8.65
C GLY A 543 -9.36 -35.31 8.01
N TYR A 544 -10.35 -34.73 8.69
CA TYR A 544 -11.70 -34.51 8.20
C TYR A 544 -12.05 -33.03 8.28
N TYR A 545 -13.03 -32.59 7.49
CA TYR A 545 -13.60 -31.25 7.55
C TYR A 545 -15.13 -31.30 7.47
N CYS A 546 -15.77 -30.29 8.04
CA CYS A 546 -17.21 -30.09 7.88
C CYS A 546 -17.51 -29.38 6.55
N SER A 547 -18.16 -30.06 5.62
CA SER A 547 -18.49 -29.51 4.29
C SER A 547 -19.71 -28.59 4.30
N ILE A 548 -19.91 -27.83 3.22
CA ILE A 548 -21.09 -26.95 3.05
C ILE A 548 -22.40 -27.74 3.03
N GLU A 549 -22.35 -29.03 2.69
CA GLU A 549 -23.50 -29.94 2.73
C GLU A 549 -23.75 -30.52 4.13
N ARG A 550 -23.09 -29.99 5.17
CA ARG A 550 -23.23 -30.42 6.57
C ARG A 550 -22.79 -31.88 6.80
N LYS A 551 -21.80 -32.35 6.03
CA LYS A 551 -21.22 -33.69 6.18
C LYS A 551 -19.76 -33.60 6.57
N MET A 552 -19.33 -34.48 7.48
CA MET A 552 -17.91 -34.69 7.73
C MET A 552 -17.31 -35.48 6.56
N LEU A 553 -16.43 -34.83 5.80
CA LEU A 553 -15.73 -35.43 4.67
C LEU A 553 -14.24 -35.51 4.98
N GLN A 554 -13.56 -36.53 4.45
CA GLN A 554 -12.11 -36.65 4.57
C GLN A 554 -11.45 -35.51 3.78
N GLN A 555 -10.37 -34.95 4.33
CA GLN A 555 -9.57 -33.97 3.61
C GLN A 555 -8.81 -34.64 2.47
N ASN A 556 -8.77 -33.94 1.34
CA ASN A 556 -8.08 -34.29 0.12
C ASN A 556 -6.56 -34.08 0.28
N GLU A 557 -5.80 -35.02 -0.26
CA GLU A 557 -4.35 -34.89 -0.42
C GLU A 557 -4.01 -33.82 -1.46
N ASP A 558 -2.74 -33.40 -1.50
CA ASP A 558 -2.25 -32.47 -2.50
C ASP A 558 -2.47 -33.01 -3.93
N SER A 559 -2.67 -32.10 -4.89
CA SER A 559 -3.02 -32.38 -6.29
C SER A 559 -4.44 -32.90 -6.56
N ILE A 560 -5.27 -33.07 -5.53
CA ILE A 560 -6.69 -33.41 -5.69
C ILE A 560 -7.54 -32.15 -5.84
N SER A 561 -8.63 -32.23 -6.61
CA SER A 561 -9.55 -31.12 -6.82
C SER A 561 -10.17 -30.65 -5.49
N CYS A 562 -10.33 -29.34 -5.33
CA CYS A 562 -10.97 -28.73 -4.17
C CYS A 562 -11.82 -27.52 -4.55
N GLN A 563 -12.78 -27.18 -3.70
CA GLN A 563 -13.62 -25.99 -3.84
C GLN A 563 -13.27 -24.91 -2.81
N ASN A 564 -12.71 -25.29 -1.67
CA ASN A 564 -12.28 -24.38 -0.61
C ASN A 564 -11.05 -24.95 0.11
N THR A 565 -10.41 -24.13 0.94
CA THR A 565 -9.18 -24.48 1.65
C THR A 565 -9.35 -25.61 2.66
N TYR A 566 -10.52 -25.72 3.29
CA TYR A 566 -10.80 -26.73 4.32
C TYR A 566 -10.84 -28.15 3.76
N GLU A 567 -11.04 -28.29 2.45
CA GLU A 567 -11.02 -29.60 1.79
C GLU A 567 -9.62 -30.18 1.72
N CYS A 568 -8.56 -29.39 1.84
CA CYS A 568 -7.19 -29.85 1.65
C CYS A 568 -6.50 -30.15 2.98
N VAL A 569 -5.74 -31.25 3.05
CA VAL A 569 -4.87 -31.54 4.20
C VAL A 569 -3.92 -30.37 4.45
N SER A 570 -3.41 -29.78 3.37
CA SER A 570 -2.58 -28.57 3.39
C SER A 570 -3.31 -27.32 3.87
N ASN A 571 -4.63 -27.27 3.89
CA ASN A 571 -5.42 -26.04 4.07
C ASN A 571 -5.21 -24.97 2.98
N ASN A 572 -4.82 -25.37 1.77
CA ASN A 572 -4.56 -24.44 0.69
C ASN A 572 -5.12 -24.98 -0.64
N CYS A 573 -6.17 -24.33 -1.14
CA CYS A 573 -6.84 -24.66 -2.39
C CYS A 573 -6.61 -23.54 -3.40
N LYS A 574 -5.77 -23.78 -4.41
CA LYS A 574 -5.39 -22.78 -5.42
C LYS A 574 -5.68 -23.32 -6.81
N GLY A 575 -6.44 -22.58 -7.62
CA GLY A 575 -6.83 -23.02 -8.96
C GLY A 575 -7.73 -24.27 -8.96
N SER A 576 -8.53 -24.44 -7.90
CA SER A 576 -9.39 -25.63 -7.68
C SER A 576 -8.62 -26.93 -7.43
N VAL A 577 -7.35 -26.86 -7.03
CA VAL A 577 -6.53 -28.02 -6.69
C VAL A 577 -5.88 -27.79 -5.32
N CYS A 578 -5.85 -28.83 -4.50
CA CYS A 578 -5.16 -28.81 -3.22
C CYS A 578 -3.66 -28.68 -3.47
N THR A 579 -3.08 -27.62 -2.91
CA THR A 579 -1.66 -27.33 -3.04
C THR A 579 -1.05 -27.34 -1.65
N PRO A 580 0.16 -27.88 -1.45
CA PRO A 580 0.83 -27.79 -0.17
C PRO A 580 0.94 -26.33 0.28
N ILE A 581 0.85 -26.05 1.59
CA ILE A 581 1.26 -24.75 2.12
C ILE A 581 2.77 -24.69 1.94
N CYS A 582 3.21 -23.86 1.00
CA CYS A 582 4.62 -23.65 0.78
C CYS A 582 4.95 -22.17 0.90
N SER A 583 5.69 -21.81 1.95
CA SER A 583 6.36 -20.51 2.08
C SER A 583 7.68 -20.52 1.30
N GLY A 584 7.60 -20.94 0.04
CA GLY A 584 8.72 -21.33 -0.80
C GLY A 584 8.24 -21.89 -2.14
N CYS A 585 9.12 -22.55 -2.87
CA CYS A 585 8.86 -23.07 -4.20
C CYS A 585 8.59 -24.57 -4.15
N LEU A 586 7.73 -25.08 -5.03
CA LEU A 586 7.51 -26.52 -5.16
C LEU A 586 8.44 -27.08 -6.22
N ASP A 587 9.19 -28.12 -5.86
CA ASP A 587 9.99 -28.87 -6.84
C ASP A 587 9.13 -29.83 -7.67
N GLU A 588 9.75 -30.53 -8.62
CA GLU A 588 9.07 -31.52 -9.50
C GLU A 588 8.39 -32.68 -8.74
N LYS A 589 8.70 -32.85 -7.45
CA LYS A 589 8.12 -33.88 -6.57
C LYS A 589 7.12 -33.31 -5.58
N ASN A 590 6.67 -32.06 -5.76
CA ASN A 590 5.82 -31.32 -4.84
C ASN A 590 6.43 -31.14 -3.43
N VAL A 591 7.75 -31.21 -3.30
CA VAL A 591 8.43 -30.90 -2.04
C VAL A 591 8.53 -29.39 -1.90
N CYS A 592 8.08 -28.85 -0.77
CA CYS A 592 8.22 -27.44 -0.48
C CYS A 592 9.67 -27.09 -0.13
N ILE A 593 10.26 -26.23 -0.94
CA ILE A 593 11.62 -25.75 -0.84
C ILE A 593 11.58 -24.30 -0.35
N PRO A 594 12.13 -23.96 0.83
CA PRO A 594 12.07 -22.61 1.38
C PRO A 594 12.61 -21.54 0.43
N PHE A 595 12.06 -20.32 0.50
CA PHE A 595 12.59 -19.14 -0.19
C PHE A 595 14.11 -18.99 -0.03
N GLY A 596 14.80 -18.63 -1.11
CA GLY A 596 16.26 -18.48 -1.14
C GLY A 596 17.06 -19.79 -1.24
N THR A 597 16.39 -20.95 -1.20
CA THR A 597 17.08 -22.22 -1.40
C THR A 597 17.51 -22.38 -2.85
N ARG A 598 18.77 -22.78 -3.05
CA ARG A 598 19.41 -22.93 -4.36
C ARG A 598 19.48 -24.39 -4.77
N THR A 599 19.18 -24.67 -6.03
CA THR A 599 19.52 -25.93 -6.70
C THR A 599 20.81 -25.74 -7.53
N LYS A 600 21.18 -26.71 -8.36
CA LYS A 600 22.38 -26.62 -9.21
C LYS A 600 22.31 -25.47 -10.23
N THR A 601 21.11 -25.13 -10.70
CA THR A 601 20.92 -24.16 -11.79
C THR A 601 19.87 -23.10 -11.47
N GLN A 602 19.07 -23.29 -10.42
CA GLN A 602 17.93 -22.44 -10.09
C GLN A 602 17.94 -22.04 -8.63
N TYR A 603 17.13 -21.07 -8.26
CA TYR A 603 16.87 -20.69 -6.88
C TYR A 603 15.38 -20.41 -6.69
N CYS A 604 14.91 -20.56 -5.46
CA CYS A 604 13.54 -20.21 -5.12
C CYS A 604 13.41 -18.70 -4.85
N ASP A 605 12.71 -17.99 -5.71
CA ASP A 605 12.55 -16.53 -5.65
C ASP A 605 11.38 -16.09 -4.75
N ILE A 606 11.27 -14.78 -4.51
CA ILE A 606 10.28 -14.17 -3.61
C ILE A 606 8.85 -14.32 -4.12
N ASP A 607 8.68 -14.54 -5.42
CA ASP A 607 7.39 -14.86 -6.04
C ASP A 607 6.99 -16.33 -5.88
N TYR A 608 7.79 -17.11 -5.14
CA TYR A 608 7.61 -18.53 -4.88
C TYR A 608 7.71 -19.41 -6.13
N SER A 609 8.44 -18.95 -7.15
CA SER A 609 8.78 -19.72 -8.34
C SER A 609 10.28 -20.01 -8.43
N PHE A 610 10.65 -21.09 -9.10
CA PHE A 610 12.04 -21.38 -9.41
C PHE A 610 12.51 -20.52 -10.58
N GLN A 611 13.54 -19.72 -10.33
CA GLN A 611 14.18 -18.85 -11.32
C GLN A 611 15.59 -19.36 -11.62
N ASP A 612 16.05 -19.18 -12.85
CA ASP A 612 17.41 -19.55 -13.25
C ASP A 612 18.45 -18.65 -12.57
N GLN A 613 19.56 -19.25 -12.14
CA GLN A 613 20.69 -18.52 -11.59
C GLN A 613 21.41 -17.77 -12.71
N LYS A 614 21.75 -16.52 -12.45
CA LYS A 614 22.44 -15.60 -13.34
C LYS A 614 23.93 -15.95 -13.43
N LEU A 615 24.48 -15.76 -14.63
CA LEU A 615 25.91 -15.91 -14.90
C LEU A 615 26.71 -14.72 -14.37
N GLU A 616 28.03 -14.84 -14.45
CA GLU A 616 28.97 -13.78 -14.07
C GLU A 616 28.69 -12.49 -14.86
N ASP A 617 28.98 -11.35 -14.24
CA ASP A 617 28.82 -9.99 -14.78
C ASP A 617 27.37 -9.54 -15.07
N VAL A 618 26.36 -10.35 -14.71
CA VAL A 618 24.93 -10.00 -14.83
C VAL A 618 24.42 -9.29 -13.57
N ASN A 619 23.47 -8.36 -13.75
CA ASN A 619 22.87 -7.63 -12.64
C ASN A 619 22.05 -8.52 -11.70
N CYS A 620 22.25 -8.37 -10.40
CA CYS A 620 21.58 -9.12 -9.33
C CYS A 620 21.12 -8.20 -8.20
N ASN A 621 20.10 -8.61 -7.44
CA ASN A 621 19.65 -7.91 -6.23
C ASN A 621 20.09 -8.63 -4.95
N ASN A 622 20.24 -9.95 -5.00
CA ASN A 622 20.66 -10.76 -3.87
C ASN A 622 21.63 -11.89 -4.29
N ASN A 623 22.28 -12.49 -3.29
CA ASN A 623 23.30 -13.52 -3.50
C ASN A 623 22.77 -14.82 -4.13
N TYR A 624 21.49 -15.15 -3.93
CA TYR A 624 20.91 -16.41 -4.41
C TYR A 624 20.66 -16.40 -5.91
N GLU A 625 20.52 -15.21 -6.49
CA GLU A 625 20.39 -15.00 -7.93
C GLU A 625 21.64 -15.41 -8.70
N CYS A 626 22.83 -15.38 -8.09
CA CYS A 626 24.08 -15.64 -8.80
C CYS A 626 24.46 -17.12 -8.76
N SER A 627 24.89 -17.66 -9.90
CA SER A 627 25.49 -19.00 -9.98
C SER A 627 26.68 -19.18 -9.03
N THR A 628 27.36 -18.08 -8.74
CA THR A 628 28.52 -17.97 -7.86
C THR A 628 28.18 -17.80 -6.38
N ASN A 629 26.89 -17.61 -6.05
CA ASN A 629 26.39 -17.23 -4.72
C ASN A 629 26.80 -15.84 -4.22
N VAL A 630 27.36 -14.98 -5.06
CA VAL A 630 27.91 -13.70 -4.62
C VAL A 630 27.45 -12.59 -5.55
N CYS A 631 26.61 -11.71 -4.99
CA CYS A 631 26.15 -10.47 -5.60
C CYS A 631 26.80 -9.30 -4.86
N VAL A 632 27.63 -8.52 -5.55
CA VAL A 632 28.30 -7.34 -4.97
C VAL A 632 28.11 -6.17 -5.91
N ASN A 633 27.70 -5.03 -5.37
CA ASN A 633 27.37 -3.82 -6.16
C ASN A 633 26.40 -4.12 -7.31
N ASN A 634 25.34 -4.89 -7.00
CA ASN A 634 24.32 -5.34 -7.95
C ASN A 634 24.85 -6.17 -9.13
N GLN A 635 26.02 -6.80 -9.03
CA GLN A 635 26.58 -7.63 -10.09
C GLN A 635 27.07 -8.99 -9.57
N CYS A 636 26.81 -10.06 -10.33
CA CYS A 636 27.26 -11.41 -10.00
C CYS A 636 28.76 -11.56 -10.26
N ILE A 637 29.55 -11.91 -9.23
CA ILE A 637 31.02 -12.00 -9.33
C ILE A 637 31.52 -13.44 -9.26
N SER A 638 32.57 -13.75 -10.04
CA SER A 638 33.18 -15.09 -10.07
C SER A 638 33.89 -15.45 -8.76
N PRO A 639 33.81 -16.72 -8.30
CA PRO A 639 34.59 -17.19 -7.15
C PRO A 639 36.10 -17.05 -7.39
N ASN A 640 36.52 -17.14 -8.65
CA ASN A 640 37.91 -16.98 -9.08
C ASN A 640 38.43 -15.57 -8.85
N LEU A 641 37.59 -14.54 -8.98
CA LEU A 641 37.98 -13.15 -8.69
C LEU A 641 38.23 -12.97 -7.18
N ILE A 642 37.36 -13.52 -6.33
CA ILE A 642 37.52 -13.48 -4.87
C ILE A 642 38.77 -14.25 -4.44
N GLN A 643 39.02 -15.43 -5.01
CA GLN A 643 40.25 -16.17 -4.73
C GLN A 643 41.51 -15.40 -5.15
N LYS A 644 41.50 -14.73 -6.31
CA LYS A 644 42.61 -13.86 -6.74
C LYS A 644 42.85 -12.70 -5.77
N ILE A 645 41.78 -12.08 -5.26
CA ILE A 645 41.87 -11.00 -4.27
C ILE A 645 42.41 -11.53 -2.93
N ILE A 646 41.93 -12.68 -2.44
CA ILE A 646 42.44 -13.31 -1.21
C ILE A 646 43.92 -13.68 -1.34
N MET A 647 44.33 -14.28 -2.47
CA MET A 647 45.73 -14.61 -2.73
C MET A 647 46.60 -13.35 -2.83
N TRP A 648 46.08 -12.26 -3.39
CA TRP A 648 46.76 -10.98 -3.44
C TRP A 648 46.93 -10.37 -2.03
N PHE A 649 45.88 -10.38 -1.19
CA PHE A 649 45.95 -9.92 0.20
C PHE A 649 46.90 -10.77 1.06
N GLN A 650 46.89 -12.09 0.90
CA GLN A 650 47.83 -12.98 1.58
C GLN A 650 49.29 -12.72 1.16
N LYS A 651 49.53 -12.29 -0.08
CA LYS A 651 50.87 -11.92 -0.56
C LYS A 651 51.32 -10.54 -0.07
N LEU A 652 50.38 -9.65 0.27
CA LEU A 652 50.67 -8.28 0.69
C LEU A 652 50.87 -8.15 2.21
N PHE A 653 50.24 -9.04 2.99
CA PHE A 653 50.21 -8.96 4.46
C PHE A 653 50.65 -10.25 5.19
N GLY A 654 51.04 -11.30 4.45
CA GLY A 654 51.45 -12.61 4.99
C GLY A 654 52.94 -12.88 4.93
#